data_AF-A0A2K8L304-F1
#
_entry.id   AF-A0A2K8L304-F1
#
_cell.length_a   1.000
_cell.length_b   1.000
_cell.length_c   1.000
_cell.angle_alpha   90.00
_cell.angle_beta   90.00
_cell.angle_gamma   90.00
#
_symmetry.space_group_name_H-M   'P 1'
#
loop_
_entity.id
_entity.type
_entity.pdbx_description
1 polymer ?
#
loop_
_entity_poly.entity_id
_entity_poly.type
_entity_poly.pdbx_seq_one_letter_code
_entity_poly.pdbx_strand_id
1 'polypeptide(L)'
;MVSSISGLSSGIDSANIVDQLMKIEGRKVTLLQDKQADELIKQRLISQLDSSLSSLRSKFLELANQANFLVNQSTLGSNTATSADSLLTVTPSSSAATGSHTIKVNQLAAAEKLGSSSAVKDSTGTAITSDTAGLGYTAGTFTIQGKSASAKTIDVASTDSLRDIRDKINQLNTGSDATGVSASILKVGTSDFRLVLAADDTGLTNGVVNLAGTDLDAAGGLANLQLGATAQGNARQTLQAAADASIDVDNITISRESNSISDALAGYTLDLKSADPATTITVNTSIDATAVKGKVQAVVDSYNEVMDFINAQMTFNPDTKTSGPLANESLLRQVKSQLAGSLLTTVSGLASDRNSLAMIGVEPDSKGHLGINSSRLDNLLTTDPNSVRDLFAASGTSDNSALEFLTYGANTVAGSYAVNITAAALQATATGATDLSAGLAGAEQVTITDGSARQAVVNLTNGQSLSSIASALNAEFAATYTEQRQMSTALVTGLGTPATSASLLQDLTDGAGGSLGIVAGDTITIGGTSRFGSAVNYAFTVSDPATDTIADLLASIQVEFGQNITASLNASGQVTITDNQTGDSNLTLSMTANNEGGGSLAFGADTVVQEGRHAMQLTAAASGNFLQLQSNDYGSAESFTVAQSANNLGIIDQTYAGQDVAGTIGGIAATGNGQVLTGSSGNIDGLLLAYSGTATGAIGTMSVNLGLAAQMSSTLEAYTFPVTGLTQMSIDSSVSTYDSLQSQIDSLTLQLGKERERLMSQFLAMERFMSQSNATGAWLGQQINAMSSNQR
;
A
#
# COMPACT_ATOMS: atom_id res chain seq x y z
N MET A 1 -7.25 16.59 62.57
CA MET A 1 -6.20 17.28 63.35
C MET A 1 -6.75 17.60 64.73
N VAL A 2 -6.40 16.81 65.74
CA VAL A 2 -6.52 17.22 67.14
C VAL A 2 -5.13 17.68 67.55
N SER A 3 -4.94 18.98 67.70
CA SER A 3 -3.70 19.54 68.25
C SER A 3 -3.63 19.14 69.73
N SER A 4 -2.98 18.01 70.03
CA SER A 4 -2.64 17.64 71.39
C SER A 4 -1.58 18.63 71.87
N ILE A 5 -1.97 19.51 72.79
CA ILE A 5 -1.08 20.51 73.39
C ILE A 5 -0.01 19.76 74.22
N SER A 6 1.16 19.55 73.61
CA SER A 6 2.38 18.97 74.19
C SER A 6 2.94 19.90 75.29
N GLY A 7 3.44 19.33 76.39
CA GLY A 7 4.33 20.06 77.32
C GLY A 7 3.68 20.84 78.48
N LEU A 8 2.38 20.73 78.74
CA LEU A 8 1.72 21.51 79.82
C LEU A 8 2.08 21.08 81.27
N SER A 9 2.61 19.86 81.49
CA SER A 9 2.87 19.34 82.85
C SER A 9 4.34 18.98 83.15
N SER A 10 5.14 18.61 82.14
CA SER A 10 6.52 18.10 82.33
C SER A 10 7.62 19.03 81.79
N GLY A 11 7.29 20.01 80.94
CA GLY A 11 8.27 20.84 80.21
C GLY A 11 9.02 20.11 79.09
N ILE A 12 8.67 18.86 78.76
CA ILE A 12 9.31 18.06 77.71
C ILE A 12 8.49 18.15 76.42
N ASP A 13 9.14 18.56 75.32
CA ASP A 13 8.53 18.57 73.98
C ASP A 13 8.55 17.15 73.38
N SER A 14 7.61 16.33 73.81
CA SER A 14 7.50 14.92 73.42
C SER A 14 7.26 14.73 71.92
N ALA A 15 6.55 15.66 71.28
CA ALA A 15 6.34 15.67 69.83
C ALA A 15 7.67 15.82 69.07
N ASN A 16 8.55 16.74 69.50
CA ASN A 16 9.85 16.94 68.87
C ASN A 16 10.80 15.74 69.06
N ILE A 17 10.79 15.11 70.23
CA ILE A 17 11.59 13.90 70.49
C ILE A 17 11.14 12.74 69.59
N VAL A 18 9.83 12.51 69.49
CA VAL A 18 9.28 11.50 68.57
C VAL A 18 9.67 11.82 67.13
N ASP A 19 9.56 13.07 66.70
CA ASP A 19 9.96 13.48 65.35
C ASP A 19 11.46 13.27 65.09
N GLN A 20 12.33 13.52 66.06
CA GLN A 20 13.77 13.25 65.94
C GLN A 20 14.10 11.76 65.84
N LEU A 21 13.41 10.91 66.61
CA LEU A 21 13.55 9.45 66.51
C LEU A 21 13.03 8.93 65.17
N MET A 22 11.86 9.39 64.74
CA MET A 22 11.27 9.04 63.44
C MET A 22 12.16 9.48 62.27
N LYS A 23 12.86 10.61 62.37
CA LYS A 23 13.83 11.05 61.36
C LYS A 23 15.03 10.11 61.21
N ILE A 24 15.49 9.49 62.30
CA ILE A 24 16.60 8.53 62.25
C ILE A 24 16.14 7.24 61.57
N GLU A 25 14.98 6.72 61.96
CA GLU A 25 14.43 5.49 61.37
C GLU A 25 13.95 5.71 59.92
N GLY A 26 13.52 6.92 59.57
CA GLY A 26 13.16 7.31 58.21
C GLY A 26 14.32 7.28 57.20
N ARG A 27 15.59 7.26 57.64
CA ARG A 27 16.75 7.15 56.74
C ARG A 27 16.74 5.89 55.89
N LYS A 28 16.19 4.80 56.41
CA LYS A 28 16.06 3.53 55.66
C LYS A 28 15.08 3.69 54.48
N VAL A 29 13.99 4.43 54.67
CA VAL A 29 13.05 4.77 53.60
C VAL A 29 13.77 5.62 52.54
N THR A 30 14.51 6.65 52.96
CA THR A 30 15.30 7.48 52.04
C THR A 30 16.29 6.65 51.21
N LEU A 31 17.03 5.73 51.84
CA LEU A 31 17.95 4.86 51.11
C LEU A 31 17.24 3.95 50.08
N LEU A 32 16.05 3.44 50.40
CA LEU A 32 15.26 2.64 49.46
C LEU A 32 14.70 3.51 48.33
N GLN A 33 14.29 4.75 48.61
CA GLN A 33 13.86 5.73 47.62
C GLN A 33 15.01 6.12 46.68
N ASP A 34 16.22 6.27 47.20
CA ASP A 34 17.42 6.53 46.39
C ASP A 34 17.69 5.36 45.42
N LYS A 35 17.63 4.12 45.91
CA LYS A 35 17.73 2.91 45.06
C LYS A 35 16.62 2.82 44.02
N GLN A 36 15.41 3.23 44.38
CA GLN A 36 14.27 3.25 43.47
C GLN A 36 14.48 4.28 42.34
N ALA A 37 15.05 5.45 42.67
CA ALA A 37 15.43 6.45 41.69
C ALA A 37 16.54 5.94 40.75
N ASP A 38 17.51 5.18 41.28
CA ASP A 38 18.55 4.53 40.48
C ASP A 38 17.96 3.52 39.47
N GLU A 39 16.97 2.72 39.86
CA GLU A 39 16.27 1.80 38.95
C GLU A 39 15.52 2.55 37.83
N LEU A 40 14.87 3.68 38.12
CA LEU A 40 14.23 4.52 37.09
C LEU A 40 15.25 5.10 36.10
N ILE A 41 16.41 5.54 36.60
CA ILE A 41 17.51 6.03 35.76
C ILE A 41 18.01 4.89 34.88
N LYS A 42 18.17 3.68 35.42
CA LYS A 42 18.57 2.49 34.69
C LYS A 42 17.58 2.16 33.57
N GLN A 43 16.28 2.09 33.85
CA GLN A 43 15.23 1.83 32.85
C GLN A 43 15.33 2.81 31.69
N ARG A 44 15.38 4.11 31.98
CA ARG A 44 15.47 5.16 30.96
C ARG A 44 16.72 5.02 30.09
N LEU A 45 17.88 4.73 30.70
CA LEU A 45 19.13 4.56 29.96
C LEU A 45 19.14 3.29 29.10
N ILE A 46 18.55 2.18 29.58
CA ILE A 46 18.41 0.96 28.77
C ILE A 46 17.44 1.18 27.62
N SER A 47 16.32 1.88 27.82
CA SER A 47 15.42 2.27 26.72
C SER A 47 16.12 3.18 25.69
N GLN A 48 17.01 4.08 26.14
CA GLN A 48 17.83 4.88 25.23
C GLN A 48 18.82 4.02 24.43
N LEU A 49 19.46 3.03 25.07
CA LEU A 49 20.31 2.05 24.39
C LEU A 49 19.51 1.25 23.37
N ASP A 50 18.33 0.75 23.75
CA ASP A 50 17.43 0.01 22.87
C ASP A 50 17.03 0.82 21.62
N SER A 51 16.70 2.10 21.82
CA SER A 51 16.36 3.01 20.72
C SER A 51 17.56 3.22 19.77
N SER A 52 18.77 3.35 20.32
CA SER A 52 20.01 3.51 19.53
C SER A 52 20.36 2.23 18.77
N LEU A 53 20.23 1.06 19.40
CA LEU A 53 20.42 -0.24 18.75
C LEU A 53 19.36 -0.50 17.68
N SER A 54 18.11 -0.09 17.90
CA SER A 54 17.02 -0.20 16.92
C SER A 54 17.26 0.69 15.70
N SER A 55 17.75 1.92 15.93
CA SER A 55 18.19 2.82 14.86
C SER A 55 19.31 2.19 14.03
N LEU A 56 20.35 1.69 14.70
CA LEU A 56 21.47 1.00 14.05
C LEU A 56 21.01 -0.22 13.25
N ARG A 57 20.12 -1.04 13.83
CA ARG A 57 19.50 -2.19 13.15
C ARG A 57 18.79 -1.77 11.88
N SER A 58 18.04 -0.67 11.93
CA SER A 58 17.30 -0.14 10.79
C SER A 58 18.23 0.31 9.67
N LYS A 59 19.36 0.94 10.01
CA LYS A 59 20.40 1.31 9.02
C LYS A 59 21.11 0.11 8.39
N PHE A 60 21.32 -0.96 9.15
CA PHE A 60 21.77 -2.22 8.56
C PHE A 60 20.70 -2.88 7.70
N LEU A 61 19.41 -2.84 8.06
CA LEU A 61 18.34 -3.36 7.20
C LEU A 61 18.25 -2.59 5.87
N GLU A 62 18.44 -1.27 5.90
CA GLU A 62 18.55 -0.47 4.68
C GLU A 62 19.71 -0.96 3.78
N LEU A 63 20.90 -1.23 4.34
CA LEU A 63 22.03 -1.79 3.60
C LEU A 63 21.91 -3.30 3.30
N ALA A 64 21.00 -4.04 3.92
CA ALA A 64 20.77 -5.44 3.60
C ALA A 64 19.97 -5.59 2.30
N ASN A 65 19.26 -4.55 1.87
CA ASN A 65 18.50 -4.54 0.63
C ASN A 65 19.39 -4.19 -0.56
N GLN A 66 19.58 -5.14 -1.48
CA GLN A 66 20.40 -4.94 -2.68
C GLN A 66 19.95 -3.76 -3.55
N ALA A 67 18.63 -3.50 -3.65
CA ALA A 67 18.09 -2.40 -4.45
C ALA A 67 18.60 -1.03 -3.96
N ASN A 68 18.98 -0.92 -2.69
CA ASN A 68 19.53 0.30 -2.13
C ASN A 68 20.95 0.64 -2.63
N PHE A 69 21.61 -0.26 -3.35
CA PHE A 69 22.90 -0.05 -4.01
C PHE A 69 22.77 0.19 -5.53
N LEU A 70 21.62 -0.10 -6.12
CA LEU A 70 21.32 0.10 -7.54
C LEU A 70 20.71 1.48 -7.82
N VAL A 71 21.12 2.49 -7.04
CA VAL A 71 20.68 3.87 -7.24
C VAL A 71 21.45 4.39 -8.45
N ASN A 72 20.82 4.37 -9.61
CA ASN A 72 21.40 4.93 -10.82
C ASN A 72 21.21 6.45 -10.83
N GLN A 73 22.21 7.17 -11.29
CA GLN A 73 22.11 8.58 -11.67
C GLN A 73 22.44 8.74 -13.14
N SER A 74 21.87 9.77 -13.75
CA SER A 74 22.28 10.25 -15.07
C SER A 74 22.99 11.59 -14.92
N THR A 75 24.11 11.73 -15.61
CA THR A 75 24.80 13.02 -15.80
C THR A 75 24.66 13.44 -17.25
N LEU A 76 24.34 14.72 -17.47
CA LEU A 76 24.09 15.24 -18.81
C LEU A 76 25.25 16.14 -19.25
N GLY A 77 25.86 15.77 -20.36
CA GLY A 77 26.80 16.62 -21.10
C GLY A 77 26.10 17.27 -22.28
N SER A 78 26.50 18.49 -22.63
CA SER A 78 26.09 19.16 -23.87
C SER A 78 27.32 19.39 -24.74
N ASN A 79 27.17 19.20 -26.06
CA ASN A 79 28.20 19.56 -27.02
C ASN A 79 28.20 21.06 -27.39
N THR A 80 27.22 21.83 -26.90
CA THR A 80 27.10 23.29 -27.11
C THR A 80 27.14 24.04 -25.77
N ALA A 81 27.04 25.38 -25.83
CA ALA A 81 26.90 26.21 -24.64
C ALA A 81 25.51 26.13 -23.98
N THR A 82 24.52 25.54 -24.66
CA THR A 82 23.17 25.33 -24.12
C THR A 82 23.24 24.26 -23.04
N SER A 83 22.72 24.57 -21.85
CA SER A 83 22.67 23.59 -20.74
C SER A 83 21.73 22.44 -21.09
N ALA A 84 22.21 21.20 -20.96
CA ALA A 84 21.40 20.01 -21.22
C ALA A 84 20.13 19.97 -20.36
N ASP A 85 20.21 20.40 -19.08
CA ASP A 85 19.08 20.41 -18.14
C ASP A 85 17.94 21.36 -18.53
N SER A 86 18.21 22.31 -19.44
CA SER A 86 17.20 23.22 -20.00
C SER A 86 16.42 22.59 -21.16
N LEU A 87 16.99 21.56 -21.79
CA LEU A 87 16.41 20.85 -22.93
C LEU A 87 15.70 19.55 -22.49
N LEU A 88 16.32 18.80 -21.58
CA LEU A 88 15.90 17.45 -21.20
C LEU A 88 16.28 17.16 -19.74
N THR A 89 15.43 16.41 -19.04
CA THR A 89 15.82 15.68 -17.83
C THR A 89 15.73 14.18 -18.07
N VAL A 90 16.68 13.42 -17.55
CA VAL A 90 16.72 11.96 -17.68
C VAL A 90 16.73 11.35 -16.29
N THR A 91 15.71 10.55 -16.01
CA THR A 91 15.56 9.84 -14.74
C THR A 91 15.72 8.34 -15.00
N PRO A 92 16.87 7.74 -14.64
CA PRO A 92 17.05 6.29 -14.73
C PRO A 92 16.32 5.58 -13.57
N SER A 93 15.74 4.42 -13.85
CA SER A 93 15.25 3.49 -12.84
C SER A 93 16.43 2.66 -12.29
N SER A 94 16.15 1.83 -11.27
CA SER A 94 17.10 0.84 -10.75
C SER A 94 17.45 -0.28 -11.75
N SER A 95 16.63 -0.46 -12.81
CA SER A 95 16.85 -1.42 -13.89
C SER A 95 17.53 -0.81 -15.12
N ALA A 96 17.74 0.52 -15.13
CA ALA A 96 18.48 1.18 -16.20
C ALA A 96 19.91 0.59 -16.28
N ALA A 97 20.31 0.18 -17.49
CA ALA A 97 21.68 -0.25 -17.72
C ALA A 97 22.65 0.94 -17.54
N THR A 98 23.81 0.73 -16.92
CA THR A 98 24.85 1.76 -16.93
C THR A 98 25.44 1.90 -18.32
N GLY A 99 25.68 3.12 -18.79
CA GLY A 99 26.12 3.34 -20.16
C GLY A 99 26.03 4.79 -20.60
N SER A 100 26.28 5.03 -21.88
CA SER A 100 26.18 6.35 -22.50
C SER A 100 25.22 6.30 -23.67
N HIS A 101 24.32 7.28 -23.74
CA HIS A 101 23.41 7.49 -24.86
C HIS A 101 23.51 8.94 -25.36
N THR A 102 23.28 9.14 -26.65
CA THR A 102 23.20 10.48 -27.24
C THR A 102 21.77 10.81 -27.59
N ILE A 103 21.30 11.99 -27.17
CA ILE A 103 19.93 12.44 -27.37
C ILE A 103 19.91 13.83 -28.01
N LYS A 104 19.07 14.01 -29.03
CA LYS A 104 18.72 15.33 -29.59
C LYS A 104 17.23 15.54 -29.49
N VAL A 105 16.82 16.73 -29.04
CA VAL A 105 15.41 17.11 -28.98
C VAL A 105 15.08 17.97 -30.21
N ASN A 106 14.46 17.36 -31.21
CA ASN A 106 14.15 18.02 -32.48
C ASN A 106 12.86 18.84 -32.40
N GLN A 107 11.84 18.31 -31.71
CA GLN A 107 10.54 18.94 -31.53
C GLN A 107 9.87 18.42 -30.25
N LEU A 108 9.08 19.27 -29.59
CA LEU A 108 8.21 18.88 -28.47
C LEU A 108 6.84 18.46 -28.97
N ALA A 109 6.21 17.53 -28.24
CA ALA A 109 4.80 17.24 -28.41
C ALA A 109 3.96 18.47 -28.03
N ALA A 110 2.94 18.76 -28.83
CA ALA A 110 2.01 19.87 -28.63
C ALA A 110 0.56 19.37 -28.68
N ALA A 111 -0.28 19.98 -27.85
CA ALA A 111 -1.72 19.78 -27.84
C ALA A 111 -2.39 20.79 -28.79
N GLU A 112 -3.42 20.36 -29.50
CA GLU A 112 -4.19 21.26 -30.36
C GLU A 112 -4.99 22.27 -29.54
N LYS A 113 -4.99 23.53 -30.01
CA LYS A 113 -5.89 24.57 -29.54
C LYS A 113 -6.68 25.12 -30.71
N LEU A 114 -7.99 25.01 -30.61
CA LEU A 114 -8.95 25.59 -31.55
C LEU A 114 -9.64 26.77 -30.89
N GLY A 115 -10.07 27.73 -31.70
CA GLY A 115 -10.84 28.86 -31.22
C GLY A 115 -11.90 29.32 -32.22
N SER A 116 -12.89 30.04 -31.70
CA SER A 116 -13.80 30.84 -32.53
C SER A 116 -13.00 31.74 -33.47
N SER A 117 -13.29 31.71 -34.77
CA SER A 117 -12.52 32.47 -35.76
C SER A 117 -12.76 33.98 -35.74
N SER A 118 -13.91 34.40 -35.23
CA SER A 118 -14.20 35.78 -34.86
C SER A 118 -14.94 35.85 -33.52
N ALA A 119 -15.31 37.06 -33.09
CA ALA A 119 -16.22 37.25 -31.96
C ALA A 119 -17.48 36.38 -32.12
N VAL A 120 -17.87 35.67 -31.07
CA VAL A 120 -19.14 34.94 -30.98
C VAL A 120 -20.29 35.94 -31.09
N LYS A 121 -21.32 35.58 -31.86
CA LYS A 121 -22.50 36.42 -32.12
C LYS A 121 -23.75 35.78 -31.53
N ASP A 122 -24.74 36.57 -31.16
CA ASP A 122 -26.08 36.09 -30.82
C ASP A 122 -26.85 35.61 -32.07
N SER A 123 -28.09 35.14 -31.91
CA SER A 123 -28.94 34.70 -33.04
C SER A 123 -29.32 35.80 -34.04
N THR A 124 -29.14 37.08 -33.69
CA THR A 124 -29.34 38.22 -34.61
C THR A 124 -28.09 38.52 -35.45
N GLY A 125 -26.97 37.85 -35.17
CA GLY A 125 -25.68 38.11 -35.82
C GLY A 125 -24.90 39.27 -35.18
N THR A 126 -25.32 39.75 -34.01
CA THR A 126 -24.62 40.81 -33.27
C THR A 126 -23.58 40.21 -32.34
N ALA A 127 -22.37 40.77 -32.31
CA ALA A 127 -21.32 40.28 -31.42
C ALA A 127 -21.72 40.46 -29.94
N ILE A 128 -21.52 39.41 -29.13
CA ILE A 128 -21.97 39.43 -27.74
C ILE A 128 -21.10 40.38 -26.89
N THR A 129 -21.72 41.00 -25.88
CA THR A 129 -21.06 41.90 -24.92
C THR A 129 -20.93 41.28 -23.52
N SER A 130 -21.56 40.13 -23.29
CA SER A 130 -21.52 39.35 -22.05
C SER A 130 -21.48 37.85 -22.37
N ASP A 131 -20.72 37.08 -21.59
CA ASP A 131 -20.63 35.62 -21.70
C ASP A 131 -21.72 34.89 -20.90
N THR A 132 -22.49 35.61 -20.07
CA THR A 132 -23.60 35.08 -19.25
C THR A 132 -24.98 35.34 -19.84
N ALA A 133 -25.08 36.17 -20.89
CA ALA A 133 -26.34 36.40 -21.57
C ALA A 133 -26.65 35.22 -22.50
N GLY A 134 -27.91 34.78 -22.53
CA GLY A 134 -28.36 33.73 -23.44
C GLY A 134 -28.14 34.15 -24.90
N LEU A 135 -27.60 33.23 -25.71
CA LEU A 135 -27.24 33.49 -27.11
C LEU A 135 -28.44 33.52 -28.06
N GLY A 136 -29.58 32.97 -27.63
CA GLY A 136 -30.84 32.99 -28.39
C GLY A 136 -30.84 32.12 -29.64
N TYR A 137 -29.90 31.17 -29.77
CA TYR A 137 -29.79 30.29 -30.93
C TYR A 137 -31.02 29.41 -31.11
N THR A 138 -31.20 28.91 -32.35
CA THR A 138 -32.06 27.74 -32.55
C THR A 138 -31.39 26.55 -31.88
N ALA A 139 -32.17 25.77 -31.11
CA ALA A 139 -31.63 24.60 -30.44
C ALA A 139 -30.98 23.66 -31.46
N GLY A 140 -29.79 23.18 -31.14
CA GLY A 140 -28.95 22.40 -32.05
C GLY A 140 -27.89 21.62 -31.29
N THR A 141 -27.17 20.77 -32.01
CA THR A 141 -26.19 19.86 -31.43
C THR A 141 -24.92 19.83 -32.25
N PHE A 142 -23.81 19.55 -31.57
CA PHE A 142 -22.57 19.17 -32.22
C PHE A 142 -21.84 18.14 -31.37
N THR A 143 -20.85 17.49 -31.96
CA THR A 143 -20.04 16.48 -31.29
C THR A 143 -18.63 16.98 -31.08
N ILE A 144 -18.03 16.58 -29.97
CA ILE A 144 -16.64 16.85 -29.61
C ILE A 144 -15.94 15.56 -29.20
N GLN A 145 -14.70 15.40 -29.65
CA GLN A 145 -13.85 14.27 -29.30
C GLN A 145 -12.40 14.73 -29.21
N GLY A 146 -11.74 14.42 -28.10
CA GLY A 146 -10.28 14.42 -27.96
C GLY A 146 -9.79 12.97 -27.89
N LYS A 147 -9.26 12.55 -26.75
CA LYS A 147 -8.79 11.18 -26.51
C LYS A 147 -9.89 10.13 -26.29
N SER A 148 -11.13 10.55 -26.04
CA SER A 148 -12.23 9.60 -25.79
C SER A 148 -12.42 8.66 -26.99
N ALA A 149 -12.69 7.38 -26.70
CA ALA A 149 -12.99 6.38 -27.72
C ALA A 149 -14.25 6.71 -28.53
N SER A 150 -15.16 7.53 -27.99
CA SER A 150 -16.41 7.93 -28.63
C SER A 150 -16.61 9.44 -28.60
N ALA A 151 -17.11 10.02 -29.69
CA ALA A 151 -17.50 11.43 -29.71
C ALA A 151 -18.67 11.70 -28.76
N LYS A 152 -18.62 12.82 -28.04
CA LYS A 152 -19.66 13.26 -27.10
C LYS A 152 -20.51 14.35 -27.71
N THR A 153 -21.82 14.26 -27.54
CA THR A 153 -22.77 15.26 -28.04
C THR A 153 -22.90 16.42 -27.04
N ILE A 154 -22.84 17.64 -27.56
CA ILE A 154 -23.14 18.89 -26.87
C ILE A 154 -24.50 19.38 -27.34
N ASP A 155 -25.47 19.42 -26.43
CA ASP A 155 -26.78 20.00 -26.68
C ASP A 155 -26.77 21.49 -26.33
N VAL A 156 -27.03 22.34 -27.32
CA VAL A 156 -27.13 23.80 -27.15
C VAL A 156 -28.60 24.21 -27.22
N ALA A 157 -29.13 24.69 -26.10
CA ALA A 157 -30.49 25.20 -25.97
C ALA A 157 -30.56 26.70 -26.33
N SER A 158 -31.75 27.19 -26.66
CA SER A 158 -31.96 28.60 -27.02
C SER A 158 -31.67 29.58 -25.88
N THR A 159 -31.72 29.12 -24.64
CA THR A 159 -31.43 29.91 -23.44
C THR A 159 -29.96 29.89 -23.04
N ASP A 160 -29.14 29.01 -23.61
CA ASP A 160 -27.76 28.84 -23.21
C ASP A 160 -26.92 30.09 -23.52
N SER A 161 -26.11 30.48 -22.55
CA SER A 161 -25.05 31.47 -22.70
C SER A 161 -23.75 30.81 -23.18
N LEU A 162 -22.78 31.63 -23.59
CA LEU A 162 -21.45 31.11 -23.96
C LEU A 162 -20.77 30.38 -22.78
N ARG A 163 -21.05 30.84 -21.55
CA ARG A 163 -20.63 30.19 -20.31
C ARG A 163 -21.23 28.81 -20.13
N ASP A 164 -22.53 28.67 -20.40
CA ASP A 164 -23.21 27.37 -20.28
C ASP A 164 -22.63 26.36 -21.29
N ILE A 165 -22.34 26.80 -22.52
CA ILE A 165 -21.70 25.94 -23.53
C ILE A 165 -20.29 25.50 -23.10
N ARG A 166 -19.47 26.43 -22.58
CA ARG A 166 -18.17 26.09 -21.99
C ARG A 166 -18.31 25.05 -20.88
N ASP A 167 -19.27 25.25 -19.98
CA ASP A 167 -19.47 24.40 -18.82
C ASP A 167 -19.97 23.01 -19.21
N LYS A 168 -20.86 22.90 -20.22
CA LYS A 168 -21.28 21.62 -20.80
C LYS A 168 -20.11 20.83 -21.40
N ILE A 169 -19.22 21.50 -22.13
CA ILE A 169 -18.02 20.85 -22.68
C ILE A 169 -17.11 20.35 -21.55
N ASN A 170 -16.82 21.20 -20.57
CA ASN A 170 -15.96 20.83 -19.44
C ASN A 170 -16.58 19.73 -18.56
N GLN A 171 -17.90 19.70 -18.42
CA GLN A 171 -18.59 18.65 -17.68
C GLN A 171 -18.43 17.27 -18.35
N LEU A 172 -18.47 17.23 -19.69
CA LEU A 172 -18.22 16.02 -20.46
C LEU A 172 -16.74 15.61 -20.49
N ASN A 173 -15.85 16.47 -20.02
CA ASN A 173 -14.43 16.17 -19.82
C ASN A 173 -14.14 15.62 -18.41
N THR A 174 -15.09 14.90 -17.80
CA THR A 174 -14.94 14.29 -16.47
C THR A 174 -15.34 12.81 -16.49
N GLY A 175 -14.91 12.04 -15.50
CA GLY A 175 -15.21 10.61 -15.39
C GLY A 175 -14.27 9.70 -16.19
N SER A 176 -14.63 8.41 -16.29
CA SER A 176 -13.81 7.37 -16.93
C SER A 176 -13.77 7.44 -18.46
N ASP A 177 -14.68 8.20 -19.07
CA ASP A 177 -14.76 8.42 -20.52
C ASP A 177 -14.87 9.91 -20.85
N ALA A 178 -13.96 10.68 -20.23
CA ALA A 178 -13.80 12.12 -20.44
C ALA A 178 -13.42 12.41 -21.90
N THR A 179 -13.99 13.48 -22.47
CA THR A 179 -13.71 13.92 -23.86
C THR A 179 -12.21 14.12 -24.15
N GLY A 180 -11.41 14.52 -23.17
CA GLY A 180 -10.03 14.95 -23.32
C GLY A 180 -9.90 16.37 -23.88
N VAL A 181 -10.96 17.18 -23.78
CA VAL A 181 -10.99 18.55 -24.31
C VAL A 181 -11.53 19.52 -23.27
N SER A 182 -10.73 20.53 -22.94
CA SER A 182 -11.07 21.61 -22.05
C SER A 182 -11.49 22.87 -22.82
N ALA A 183 -12.57 23.51 -22.38
CA ALA A 183 -13.11 24.74 -22.93
C ALA A 183 -12.88 25.95 -22.02
N SER A 184 -12.53 27.08 -22.62
CA SER A 184 -12.37 28.37 -21.94
C SER A 184 -12.90 29.52 -22.79
N ILE A 185 -13.19 30.65 -22.15
CA ILE A 185 -13.68 31.85 -22.84
C ILE A 185 -12.59 32.92 -22.80
N LEU A 186 -12.17 33.38 -23.97
CA LEU A 186 -11.22 34.47 -24.14
C LEU A 186 -11.96 35.77 -24.46
N LYS A 187 -11.83 36.78 -23.60
CA LYS A 187 -12.31 38.14 -23.86
C LYS A 187 -11.20 38.97 -24.51
N VAL A 188 -11.29 39.15 -25.83
CA VAL A 188 -10.32 39.93 -26.61
C VAL A 188 -10.63 41.43 -26.54
N GLY A 189 -11.90 41.81 -26.38
CA GLY A 189 -12.35 43.20 -26.31
C GLY A 189 -13.75 43.36 -25.73
N THR A 190 -14.32 44.57 -25.80
CA THR A 190 -15.64 44.88 -25.23
C THR A 190 -16.78 44.06 -25.84
N SER A 191 -16.68 43.74 -27.13
CA SER A 191 -17.64 42.91 -27.88
C SER A 191 -16.94 41.78 -28.65
N ASP A 192 -15.84 41.25 -28.12
CA ASP A 192 -15.11 40.12 -28.72
C ASP A 192 -14.83 39.07 -27.64
N PHE A 193 -15.74 38.09 -27.57
CA PHE A 193 -15.61 36.89 -26.76
C PHE A 193 -15.46 35.69 -27.69
N ARG A 194 -14.51 34.81 -27.38
CA ARG A 194 -14.20 33.62 -28.18
C ARG A 194 -14.21 32.39 -27.30
N LEU A 195 -14.79 31.31 -27.80
CA LEU A 195 -14.65 29.99 -27.20
C LEU A 195 -13.31 29.41 -27.66
N VAL A 196 -12.49 28.96 -26.72
CA VAL A 196 -11.20 28.31 -26.97
C VAL A 196 -11.29 26.90 -26.43
N LEU A 197 -10.98 25.93 -27.28
CA LEU A 197 -10.97 24.51 -26.97
C LEU A 197 -9.51 24.03 -27.03
N ALA A 198 -9.06 23.34 -26.00
CA ALA A 198 -7.71 22.79 -25.91
C ALA A 198 -7.81 21.29 -25.63
N ALA A 199 -7.07 20.47 -26.37
CA ALA A 199 -6.85 19.09 -25.96
C ALA A 199 -6.03 19.07 -24.65
N ASP A 200 -6.36 18.13 -23.76
CA ASP A 200 -5.63 17.98 -22.50
C ASP A 200 -4.29 17.25 -22.68
N ASP A 201 -4.25 16.35 -23.66
CA ASP A 201 -3.06 15.57 -24.02
C ASP A 201 -2.36 16.15 -25.25
N THR A 202 -1.07 15.85 -25.42
CA THR A 202 -0.30 16.24 -26.60
C THR A 202 -0.29 15.13 -27.65
N GLY A 203 0.30 15.40 -28.82
CA GLY A 203 0.50 14.39 -29.85
C GLY A 203 -0.62 14.32 -30.90
N LEU A 204 -0.33 13.66 -32.01
CA LEU A 204 -1.23 13.59 -33.17
C LEU A 204 -2.41 12.63 -32.99
N THR A 205 -2.32 11.68 -32.06
CA THR A 205 -3.41 10.74 -31.77
C THR A 205 -4.37 11.31 -30.74
N ASN A 206 -3.86 11.65 -29.56
CA ASN A 206 -4.68 12.03 -28.40
C ASN A 206 -4.80 13.55 -28.20
N GLY A 207 -3.92 14.35 -28.82
CA GLY A 207 -3.88 15.80 -28.68
C GLY A 207 -4.65 16.58 -29.73
N VAL A 208 -5.50 15.92 -30.54
CA VAL A 208 -6.32 16.56 -31.58
C VAL A 208 -7.75 16.79 -31.07
N VAL A 209 -8.35 17.92 -31.42
CA VAL A 209 -9.74 18.25 -31.09
C VAL A 209 -10.62 18.07 -32.34
N ASN A 210 -11.39 16.99 -32.36
CA ASN A 210 -12.36 16.71 -33.41
C ASN A 210 -13.71 17.32 -33.05
N LEU A 211 -14.16 18.31 -33.84
CA LEU A 211 -15.54 18.79 -33.80
C LEU A 211 -16.26 18.43 -35.10
N ALA A 212 -17.48 17.92 -34.97
CA ALA A 212 -18.37 17.62 -36.09
C ALA A 212 -19.82 17.96 -35.74
N GLY A 213 -20.62 18.35 -36.73
CA GLY A 213 -22.03 18.67 -36.56
C GLY A 213 -22.46 19.75 -37.53
N THR A 214 -23.50 19.50 -38.32
CA THR A 214 -23.97 20.43 -39.36
C THR A 214 -24.50 21.74 -38.78
N ASP A 215 -24.85 21.77 -37.49
CA ASP A 215 -25.31 22.98 -36.83
C ASP A 215 -24.17 24.01 -36.65
N LEU A 216 -22.90 23.58 -36.62
CA LEU A 216 -21.74 24.48 -36.57
C LEU A 216 -21.39 25.08 -37.94
N ASP A 217 -21.87 24.49 -39.03
CA ASP A 217 -21.57 24.92 -40.40
C ASP A 217 -22.18 26.29 -40.70
N ALA A 218 -21.74 26.95 -41.78
CA ALA A 218 -22.13 28.33 -42.08
C ALA A 218 -23.64 28.54 -42.27
N ALA A 219 -24.38 27.47 -42.59
CA ALA A 219 -25.84 27.46 -42.72
C ALA A 219 -26.58 26.87 -41.50
N GLY A 220 -25.85 26.40 -40.49
CA GLY A 220 -26.38 25.75 -39.30
C GLY A 220 -26.87 26.73 -38.22
N GLY A 221 -27.70 26.24 -37.30
CA GLY A 221 -28.29 27.05 -36.23
C GLY A 221 -27.28 27.58 -35.19
N LEU A 222 -26.08 27.01 -35.14
CA LEU A 222 -24.98 27.37 -34.24
C LEU A 222 -23.80 28.04 -34.98
N ALA A 223 -23.97 28.43 -36.26
CA ALA A 223 -22.93 29.04 -37.09
C ALA A 223 -22.24 30.24 -36.41
N ASN A 224 -22.98 30.96 -35.58
CA ASN A 224 -22.53 32.17 -34.88
C ASN A 224 -21.57 31.91 -33.71
N LEU A 225 -21.32 30.64 -33.33
CA LEU A 225 -20.20 30.23 -32.46
C LEU A 225 -18.83 30.38 -33.16
N GLN A 226 -18.81 30.52 -34.48
CA GLN A 226 -17.59 30.67 -35.29
C GLN A 226 -16.64 29.47 -35.18
N LEU A 227 -17.21 28.26 -35.04
CA LEU A 227 -16.50 26.99 -34.89
C LEU A 227 -16.75 26.02 -36.07
N GLY A 228 -17.14 26.54 -37.24
CA GLY A 228 -17.49 25.73 -38.40
C GLY A 228 -16.33 24.88 -38.93
N ALA A 229 -16.65 23.88 -39.74
CA ALA A 229 -15.64 23.05 -40.40
C ALA A 229 -14.70 23.86 -41.32
N THR A 230 -13.53 23.30 -41.60
CA THR A 230 -12.50 23.89 -42.46
C THR A 230 -13.09 24.28 -43.83
N ALA A 231 -12.63 25.41 -44.39
CA ALA A 231 -13.07 26.00 -45.67
C ALA A 231 -14.46 26.68 -45.69
N GLN A 232 -15.11 26.87 -44.54
CA GLN A 232 -16.33 27.67 -44.42
C GLN A 232 -16.08 29.12 -44.01
N GLY A 233 -17.06 30.01 -44.24
CA GLY A 233 -16.97 31.43 -43.88
C GLY A 233 -16.87 31.69 -42.37
N ASN A 234 -17.34 30.75 -41.54
CA ASN A 234 -17.26 30.74 -40.08
C ASN A 234 -16.31 29.63 -39.56
N ALA A 235 -15.38 29.16 -40.41
CA ALA A 235 -14.48 28.07 -40.06
C ALA A 235 -13.68 28.39 -38.80
N ARG A 236 -13.55 27.44 -37.88
CA ARG A 236 -12.74 27.54 -36.66
C ARG A 236 -11.29 27.92 -36.95
N GLN A 237 -10.65 28.59 -35.99
CA GLN A 237 -9.24 28.96 -36.06
C GLN A 237 -8.37 27.96 -35.29
N THR A 238 -7.35 27.40 -35.94
CA THR A 238 -6.28 26.66 -35.25
C THR A 238 -5.29 27.65 -34.63
N LEU A 239 -5.28 27.74 -33.30
CA LEU A 239 -4.38 28.59 -32.51
C LEU A 239 -3.04 27.90 -32.24
N GLN A 240 -3.07 26.57 -32.10
CA GLN A 240 -1.91 25.71 -31.96
C GLN A 240 -2.26 24.36 -32.59
N ALA A 241 -1.44 23.84 -33.50
CA ALA A 241 -1.65 22.51 -34.06
C ALA A 241 -1.08 21.45 -33.10
N ALA A 242 -1.71 20.27 -33.06
CA ALA A 242 -1.11 19.11 -32.42
C ALA A 242 0.17 18.69 -33.14
N ALA A 243 1.14 18.19 -32.38
CA ALA A 243 2.36 17.61 -32.91
C ALA A 243 2.88 16.56 -31.93
N ASP A 244 3.57 15.55 -32.45
CA ASP A 244 4.32 14.60 -31.63
C ASP A 244 5.68 15.20 -31.23
N ALA A 245 6.24 14.72 -30.13
CA ALA A 245 7.64 14.91 -29.81
C ALA A 245 8.50 14.12 -30.79
N SER A 246 9.56 14.74 -31.30
CA SER A 246 10.56 14.09 -32.16
C SER A 246 11.91 14.22 -31.50
N ILE A 247 12.54 13.08 -31.23
CA ILE A 247 13.88 12.99 -30.66
C ILE A 247 14.75 12.00 -31.43
N ASP A 248 16.05 12.25 -31.45
CA ASP A 248 17.02 11.26 -31.92
C ASP A 248 17.68 10.61 -30.71
N VAL A 249 17.60 9.29 -30.58
CA VAL A 249 18.31 8.50 -29.56
C VAL A 249 19.35 7.65 -30.28
N ASP A 250 20.63 7.88 -30.01
CA ASP A 250 21.76 7.22 -30.69
C ASP A 250 21.69 7.31 -32.23
N ASN A 251 21.23 8.48 -32.71
CA ASN A 251 20.97 8.81 -34.12
C ASN A 251 19.78 8.05 -34.75
N ILE A 252 18.90 7.46 -33.94
CA ILE A 252 17.64 6.89 -34.38
C ILE A 252 16.52 7.86 -34.03
N THR A 253 15.85 8.40 -35.05
CA THR A 253 14.70 9.29 -34.85
C THR A 253 13.48 8.49 -34.41
N ILE A 254 12.87 8.90 -33.30
CA ILE A 254 11.63 8.35 -32.79
C ILE A 254 10.60 9.48 -32.57
N SER A 255 9.32 9.12 -32.67
CA SER A 255 8.18 10.01 -32.43
C SER A 255 7.38 9.52 -31.22
N ARG A 256 6.90 10.43 -30.37
CA ARG A 256 6.05 10.12 -29.21
C ARG A 256 4.98 11.17 -29.00
N GLU A 257 3.83 10.73 -28.53
CA GLU A 257 2.68 11.61 -28.29
C GLU A 257 2.88 12.55 -27.09
N SER A 258 3.80 12.22 -26.18
CA SER A 258 4.07 12.95 -24.93
C SER A 258 5.50 13.49 -24.86
N ASN A 259 5.68 14.56 -24.10
CA ASN A 259 7.00 15.09 -23.72
C ASN A 259 7.62 14.32 -22.54
N SER A 260 6.89 13.40 -21.90
CA SER A 260 7.44 12.45 -20.95
C SER A 260 7.46 11.07 -21.60
N ILE A 261 8.66 10.55 -21.87
CA ILE A 261 8.88 9.35 -22.67
C ILE A 261 9.58 8.31 -21.80
N SER A 262 8.88 7.21 -21.50
CA SER A 262 9.37 6.13 -20.62
C SER A 262 9.57 4.78 -21.33
N ASP A 263 9.25 4.71 -22.62
CA ASP A 263 9.22 3.48 -23.43
C ASP A 263 10.30 3.45 -24.51
N ALA A 264 11.04 4.55 -24.71
CA ALA A 264 12.09 4.64 -25.72
C ALA A 264 13.36 3.87 -25.34
N LEU A 265 13.74 3.92 -24.06
CA LEU A 265 14.89 3.24 -23.50
C LEU A 265 14.44 2.50 -22.24
N ALA A 266 14.67 1.19 -22.18
CA ALA A 266 14.24 0.38 -21.05
C ALA A 266 14.87 0.88 -19.73
N GLY A 267 14.02 1.21 -18.76
CA GLY A 267 14.45 1.74 -17.47
C GLY A 267 14.76 3.24 -17.46
N TYR A 268 14.41 4.00 -18.49
CA TYR A 268 14.63 5.45 -18.54
C TYR A 268 13.34 6.21 -18.73
N THR A 269 13.19 7.32 -17.99
CA THR A 269 12.20 8.35 -18.30
C THR A 269 12.91 9.60 -18.79
N LEU A 270 12.52 10.06 -19.98
CA LEU A 270 13.01 11.27 -20.64
C LEU A 270 11.92 12.34 -20.59
N ASP A 271 12.17 13.44 -19.88
CA ASP A 271 11.24 14.57 -19.80
C ASP A 271 11.78 15.73 -20.63
N LEU A 272 11.16 15.95 -21.79
CA LEU A 272 11.53 16.98 -22.75
C LEU A 272 11.01 18.34 -22.28
N LYS A 273 11.89 19.34 -22.21
CA LYS A 273 11.56 20.70 -21.74
C LYS A 273 11.58 21.72 -22.87
N SER A 274 12.54 21.59 -23.79
CA SER A 274 12.66 22.46 -24.96
C SER A 274 13.41 21.76 -26.09
N ALA A 275 13.17 22.21 -27.32
CA ALA A 275 13.79 21.66 -28.51
C ALA A 275 14.95 22.54 -28.99
N ASP A 276 16.08 21.91 -29.26
CA ASP A 276 17.24 22.51 -29.92
C ASP A 276 17.92 21.44 -30.80
N PRO A 277 17.53 21.34 -32.09
CA PRO A 277 18.07 20.34 -33.02
C PRO A 277 19.58 20.42 -33.23
N ALA A 278 20.23 21.53 -32.87
CA ALA A 278 21.68 21.72 -33.02
C ALA A 278 22.47 21.14 -31.83
N THR A 279 21.82 20.94 -30.68
CA THR A 279 22.46 20.47 -29.46
C THR A 279 22.30 18.95 -29.31
N THR A 280 23.43 18.26 -29.14
CA THR A 280 23.50 16.83 -28.80
C THR A 280 23.80 16.69 -27.33
N ILE A 281 22.89 16.05 -26.61
CA ILE A 281 23.00 15.76 -25.19
C ILE A 281 23.64 14.38 -25.05
N THR A 282 24.71 14.27 -24.29
CA THR A 282 25.29 12.99 -23.89
C THR A 282 24.78 12.64 -22.50
N VAL A 283 24.01 11.56 -22.41
CA VAL A 283 23.50 11.03 -21.15
C VAL A 283 24.46 9.94 -20.70
N ASN A 284 25.12 10.13 -19.56
CA ASN A 284 25.94 9.08 -18.95
C ASN A 284 25.26 8.59 -17.67
N THR A 285 24.92 7.31 -17.65
CA THR A 285 24.28 6.65 -16.50
C THR A 285 25.29 5.79 -15.76
N SER A 286 25.40 6.05 -14.46
CA SER A 286 26.26 5.30 -13.54
C SER A 286 25.55 5.11 -12.20
N ILE A 287 26.08 4.23 -11.35
CA ILE A 287 25.63 4.16 -9.96
C ILE A 287 26.01 5.48 -9.25
N ASP A 288 25.09 5.99 -8.44
CA ASP A 288 25.30 7.14 -7.57
C ASP A 288 26.15 6.72 -6.36
N ALA A 289 27.47 6.80 -6.53
CA ALA A 289 28.44 6.51 -5.49
C ALA A 289 28.23 7.41 -4.25
N THR A 290 27.73 8.64 -4.42
CA THR A 290 27.50 9.56 -3.30
C THR A 290 26.34 9.09 -2.44
N ALA A 291 25.23 8.67 -3.07
CA ALA A 291 24.09 8.11 -2.37
C ALA A 291 24.45 6.83 -1.62
N VAL A 292 25.19 5.91 -2.26
CA VAL A 292 25.65 4.66 -1.60
C VAL A 292 26.58 4.95 -0.43
N LYS A 293 27.57 5.85 -0.61
CA LYS A 293 28.46 6.30 0.46
C LYS A 293 27.69 6.92 1.63
N GLY A 294 26.66 7.72 1.35
CA GLY A 294 25.79 8.29 2.37
C GLY A 294 25.10 7.23 3.24
N LYS A 295 24.69 6.10 2.65
CA LYS A 295 24.11 4.98 3.41
C LYS A 295 25.14 4.26 4.28
N VAL A 296 26.37 4.05 3.78
CA VAL A 296 27.47 3.50 4.57
C VAL A 296 27.83 4.45 5.72
N GLN A 297 27.87 5.76 5.47
CA GLN A 297 28.10 6.78 6.49
C GLN A 297 27.02 6.76 7.58
N ALA A 298 25.75 6.62 7.22
CA ALA A 298 24.66 6.54 8.20
C ALA A 298 24.79 5.34 9.16
N VAL A 299 25.30 4.19 8.67
CA VAL A 299 25.63 3.04 9.52
C VAL A 299 26.80 3.36 10.44
N VAL A 300 27.86 3.98 9.92
CA VAL A 300 29.03 4.39 10.72
C VAL A 300 28.62 5.36 11.83
N ASP A 301 27.80 6.35 11.51
CA ASP A 301 27.31 7.35 12.46
C ASP A 301 26.46 6.72 13.56
N SER A 302 25.46 5.92 13.19
CA SER A 302 24.58 5.26 14.16
C SER A 302 25.34 4.24 15.03
N TYR A 303 26.36 3.58 14.47
CA TYR A 303 27.25 2.72 15.24
C TYR A 303 28.07 3.52 16.27
N ASN A 304 28.62 4.66 15.84
CA ASN A 304 29.39 5.55 16.71
C ASN A 304 28.54 6.12 17.83
N GLU A 305 27.27 6.45 17.58
CA GLU A 305 26.31 6.87 18.63
C GLU A 305 26.12 5.80 19.71
N VAL A 306 26.00 4.53 19.32
CA VAL A 306 25.91 3.41 20.27
C VAL A 306 27.20 3.28 21.08
N MET A 307 28.36 3.39 20.41
CA MET A 307 29.66 3.28 21.08
C MET A 307 29.93 4.46 22.01
N ASP A 308 29.54 5.69 21.64
CA ASP A 308 29.58 6.88 22.49
C ASP A 308 28.72 6.70 23.73
N PHE A 309 27.48 6.19 23.57
CA PHE A 309 26.60 5.88 24.69
C PHE A 309 27.26 4.88 25.65
N ILE A 310 27.76 3.75 25.13
CA ILE A 310 28.42 2.72 25.94
C ILE A 310 29.66 3.28 26.65
N ASN A 311 30.52 3.99 25.93
CA ASN A 311 31.75 4.55 26.47
C ASN A 311 31.45 5.60 27.55
N ALA A 312 30.41 6.43 27.38
CA ALA A 312 29.95 7.38 28.40
C ALA A 312 29.50 6.68 29.68
N GLN A 313 28.82 5.53 29.57
CA GLN A 313 28.41 4.75 30.75
C GLN A 313 29.58 4.04 31.44
N MET A 314 30.61 3.63 30.69
CA MET A 314 31.75 2.86 31.22
C MET A 314 32.92 3.72 31.72
N THR A 315 32.95 5.01 31.42
CA THR A 315 34.05 5.90 31.81
C THR A 315 33.96 6.31 33.28
N PHE A 316 35.06 6.16 34.04
CA PHE A 316 35.18 6.64 35.41
C PHE A 316 35.56 8.12 35.42
N ASN A 317 34.79 8.95 36.10
CA ASN A 317 35.11 10.36 36.30
C ASN A 317 35.94 10.53 37.59
N PRO A 318 37.21 10.95 37.50
CA PRO A 318 38.09 11.10 38.68
C PRO A 318 37.68 12.23 39.62
N ASP A 319 36.99 13.26 39.12
CA ASP A 319 36.57 14.42 39.90
C ASP A 319 35.35 14.09 40.76
N THR A 320 34.37 13.36 40.20
CA THR A 320 33.17 12.92 40.94
C THR A 320 33.36 11.57 41.62
N LYS A 321 34.45 10.85 41.32
CA LYS A 321 34.74 9.47 41.75
C LYS A 321 33.61 8.48 41.46
N THR A 322 32.87 8.71 40.38
CA THR A 322 31.73 7.89 39.95
C THR A 322 31.89 7.47 38.49
N SER A 323 31.33 6.30 38.16
CA SER A 323 31.12 5.88 36.77
C SER A 323 29.68 6.18 36.34
N GLY A 324 29.37 5.99 35.05
CA GLY A 324 27.99 6.08 34.58
C GLY A 324 27.07 5.05 35.27
N PRO A 325 25.76 5.34 35.39
CA PRO A 325 24.82 4.47 36.11
C PRO A 325 24.80 3.01 35.63
N LEU A 326 25.10 2.76 34.35
CA LEU A 326 25.12 1.41 33.78
C LEU A 326 26.50 0.72 33.80
N ALA A 327 27.52 1.29 34.44
CA ALA A 327 28.89 0.75 34.39
C ALA A 327 29.02 -0.72 34.82
N ASN A 328 28.16 -1.17 35.76
CA ASN A 328 28.16 -2.53 36.26
C ASN A 328 27.29 -3.50 35.46
N GLU A 329 26.45 -3.01 34.55
CA GLU A 329 25.54 -3.84 33.76
C GLU A 329 26.32 -4.77 32.81
N SER A 330 25.98 -6.05 32.83
CA SER A 330 26.56 -7.05 31.92
C SER A 330 26.12 -6.82 30.48
N LEU A 331 24.89 -6.33 30.27
CA LEU A 331 24.31 -6.07 28.96
C LEU A 331 25.19 -5.14 28.12
N LEU A 332 25.72 -4.04 28.69
CA LEU A 332 26.56 -3.09 27.95
C LEU A 332 27.87 -3.73 27.48
N ARG A 333 28.50 -4.56 28.32
CA ARG A 333 29.72 -5.30 27.93
C ARG A 333 29.44 -6.34 26.86
N GLN A 334 28.29 -7.01 26.95
CA GLN A 334 27.87 -8.01 25.96
C GLN A 334 27.60 -7.35 24.60
N VAL A 335 26.82 -6.26 24.56
CA VAL A 335 26.56 -5.48 23.34
C VAL A 335 27.88 -5.01 22.74
N LYS A 336 28.77 -4.39 23.53
CA LYS A 336 30.09 -3.93 23.06
C LYS A 336 30.92 -5.06 22.45
N SER A 337 31.01 -6.21 23.12
CA SER A 337 31.78 -7.36 22.64
C SER A 337 31.19 -7.97 21.38
N GLN A 338 29.85 -8.06 21.30
CA GLN A 338 29.16 -8.61 20.14
C GLN A 338 29.35 -7.71 18.92
N LEU A 339 29.16 -6.41 19.08
CA LEU A 339 29.35 -5.43 18.01
C LEU A 339 30.80 -5.43 17.50
N ALA A 340 31.78 -5.40 18.40
CA ALA A 340 33.20 -5.47 18.01
C ALA A 340 33.55 -6.79 17.31
N GLY A 341 33.00 -7.92 17.77
CA GLY A 341 33.22 -9.23 17.15
C GLY A 341 32.62 -9.31 15.75
N SER A 342 31.39 -8.84 15.58
CA SER A 342 30.68 -8.88 14.29
C SER A 342 31.29 -7.96 13.23
N LEU A 343 31.96 -6.86 13.61
CA LEU A 343 32.63 -5.96 12.65
C LEU A 343 33.97 -6.48 12.10
N LEU A 344 34.58 -7.43 12.80
CA LEU A 344 35.87 -8.04 12.43
C LEU A 344 35.70 -9.33 11.62
N THR A 345 34.48 -9.71 11.28
CA THR A 345 34.21 -10.90 10.48
C THR A 345 34.48 -10.65 9.00
N THR A 346 34.80 -11.73 8.29
CA THR A 346 34.86 -11.74 6.83
C THR A 346 33.60 -12.38 6.28
N VAL A 347 33.03 -11.78 5.24
CA VAL A 347 31.90 -12.37 4.51
C VAL A 347 32.42 -13.47 3.59
N SER A 348 31.93 -14.69 3.80
CA SER A 348 32.29 -15.85 2.98
C SER A 348 31.78 -15.69 1.54
N GLY A 349 32.53 -16.20 0.56
CA GLY A 349 32.17 -16.12 -0.86
C GLY A 349 32.62 -14.83 -1.57
N LEU A 350 33.19 -13.85 -0.86
CA LEU A 350 33.79 -12.66 -1.44
C LEU A 350 35.32 -12.77 -1.57
N ALA A 351 35.87 -12.03 -2.53
CA ALA A 351 37.32 -11.94 -2.71
C ALA A 351 38.02 -11.35 -1.48
N SER A 352 39.20 -11.88 -1.14
CA SER A 352 39.90 -11.58 0.12
C SER A 352 40.29 -10.12 0.32
N ASP A 353 40.35 -9.34 -0.76
CA ASP A 353 40.67 -7.91 -0.75
C ASP A 353 39.43 -7.01 -0.61
N ARG A 354 38.23 -7.58 -0.51
CA ARG A 354 36.93 -6.86 -0.40
C ARG A 354 35.87 -7.59 0.44
N ASN A 355 36.30 -8.51 1.32
CA ASN A 355 35.39 -9.36 2.11
C ASN A 355 35.15 -8.88 3.55
N SER A 356 35.60 -7.67 3.94
CA SER A 356 35.35 -7.10 5.26
C SER A 356 35.26 -5.57 5.22
N LEU A 357 34.73 -4.95 6.28
CA LEU A 357 34.62 -3.49 6.40
C LEU A 357 35.96 -2.77 6.24
N ALA A 358 37.01 -3.28 6.91
CA ALA A 358 38.35 -2.71 6.79
C ALA A 358 38.85 -2.78 5.34
N MET A 359 38.47 -3.81 4.59
CA MET A 359 38.87 -3.98 3.20
C MET A 359 38.16 -3.03 2.23
N ILE A 360 37.02 -2.47 2.61
CA ILE A 360 36.34 -1.41 1.86
C ILE A 360 36.63 0.01 2.40
N GLY A 361 37.51 0.12 3.41
CA GLY A 361 37.93 1.39 3.99
C GLY A 361 37.09 1.88 5.18
N VAL A 362 36.32 1.01 5.82
CA VAL A 362 35.63 1.31 7.08
C VAL A 362 36.42 0.67 8.24
N GLU A 363 37.10 1.49 9.04
CA GLU A 363 38.12 1.04 9.98
C GLU A 363 37.79 1.47 11.43
N PRO A 364 37.99 0.60 12.43
CA PRO A 364 37.82 0.96 13.83
C PRO A 364 39.03 1.73 14.39
N ASP A 365 38.77 2.70 15.26
CA ASP A 365 39.79 3.42 16.03
C ASP A 365 40.06 2.77 17.41
N SER A 366 40.98 3.37 18.18
CA SER A 366 41.34 2.88 19.53
C SER A 366 40.19 2.91 20.56
N LYS A 367 39.13 3.69 20.32
CA LYS A 367 37.94 3.79 21.17
C LYS A 367 36.81 2.89 20.70
N GLY A 368 37.01 2.22 19.56
CA GLY A 368 36.02 1.38 18.91
C GLY A 368 35.02 2.17 18.07
N HIS A 369 35.33 3.42 17.68
CA HIS A 369 34.53 4.14 16.68
C HIS A 369 34.94 3.72 15.28
N LEU A 370 34.01 3.71 14.34
CA LEU A 370 34.28 3.49 12.92
C LEU A 370 34.58 4.82 12.21
N GLY A 371 35.54 4.80 11.30
CA GLY A 371 35.85 5.88 10.37
C GLY A 371 35.88 5.41 8.93
N ILE A 372 35.57 6.30 7.98
CA ILE A 372 35.59 6.01 6.55
C ILE A 372 36.83 6.62 5.88
N ASN A 373 37.66 5.77 5.30
CA ASN A 373 38.68 6.15 4.35
C ASN A 373 38.01 6.45 2.99
N SER A 374 37.68 7.73 2.78
CA SER A 374 36.96 8.18 1.58
C SER A 374 37.65 7.77 0.28
N SER A 375 38.98 7.89 0.17
CA SER A 375 39.70 7.55 -1.06
C SER A 375 39.57 6.07 -1.44
N ARG A 376 39.56 5.16 -0.46
CA ARG A 376 39.42 3.73 -0.71
C ARG A 376 37.98 3.36 -1.08
N LEU A 377 37.00 3.88 -0.33
CA LEU A 377 35.59 3.62 -0.59
C LEU A 377 35.14 4.22 -1.93
N ASP A 378 35.55 5.46 -2.24
CA ASP A 378 35.20 6.14 -3.49
C ASP A 378 35.80 5.41 -4.70
N ASN A 379 37.02 4.85 -4.57
CA ASN A 379 37.62 4.03 -5.62
C ASN A 379 36.80 2.75 -5.87
N LEU A 380 36.43 2.01 -4.82
CA LEU A 380 35.62 0.80 -4.97
C LEU A 380 34.23 1.08 -5.54
N LEU A 381 33.55 2.13 -5.07
CA LEU A 381 32.23 2.51 -5.59
C LEU A 381 32.24 2.93 -7.06
N THR A 382 33.39 3.36 -7.59
CA THR A 382 33.54 3.73 -9.00
C THR A 382 34.03 2.57 -9.87
N THR A 383 34.88 1.68 -9.36
CA THR A 383 35.46 0.58 -10.15
C THR A 383 34.70 -0.74 -10.03
N ASP A 384 34.15 -1.04 -8.85
CA ASP A 384 33.45 -2.29 -8.53
C ASP A 384 32.38 -2.08 -7.44
N PRO A 385 31.30 -1.33 -7.74
CA PRO A 385 30.23 -1.04 -6.78
C PRO A 385 29.50 -2.31 -6.30
N ASN A 386 29.49 -3.37 -7.12
CA ASN A 386 28.90 -4.66 -6.74
C ASN A 386 29.63 -5.27 -5.54
N SER A 387 30.96 -5.13 -5.45
CA SER A 387 31.69 -5.63 -4.29
C SER A 387 31.28 -4.97 -2.96
N VAL A 388 30.93 -3.68 -2.98
CA VAL A 388 30.44 -2.98 -1.79
C VAL A 388 29.03 -3.46 -1.44
N ARG A 389 28.15 -3.64 -2.44
CA ARG A 389 26.82 -4.23 -2.25
C ARG A 389 26.92 -5.62 -1.64
N ASP A 390 27.70 -6.52 -2.24
CA ASP A 390 27.78 -7.93 -1.84
C ASP A 390 28.42 -8.10 -0.45
N LEU A 391 29.19 -7.12 0.02
CA LEU A 391 29.67 -7.09 1.40
C LEU A 391 28.53 -6.86 2.40
N PHE A 392 27.57 -5.99 2.10
CA PHE A 392 26.52 -5.60 3.04
C PHE A 392 25.23 -6.41 2.86
N ALA A 393 24.80 -6.60 1.62
CA ALA A 393 23.59 -7.31 1.26
C ALA A 393 23.86 -8.79 1.00
N ALA A 394 22.89 -9.65 1.31
CA ALA A 394 22.97 -11.05 0.92
C ALA A 394 22.82 -11.18 -0.60
N SER A 395 23.61 -12.04 -1.21
CA SER A 395 23.58 -12.32 -2.64
C SER A 395 23.83 -13.81 -2.89
N GLY A 396 23.37 -14.30 -4.03
CA GLY A 396 23.64 -15.66 -4.48
C GLY A 396 24.17 -15.62 -5.90
N THR A 397 25.21 -16.41 -6.15
CA THR A 397 25.76 -16.61 -7.50
C THR A 397 25.65 -18.08 -7.86
N SER A 398 25.20 -18.36 -9.08
CA SER A 398 25.15 -19.72 -9.60
C SER A 398 26.15 -19.89 -10.75
N ASP A 399 26.66 -21.11 -10.88
CA ASP A 399 27.39 -21.58 -12.07
C ASP A 399 26.45 -21.93 -13.24
N ASN A 400 25.13 -21.88 -13.05
CA ASN A 400 24.11 -22.13 -14.06
C ASN A 400 23.16 -20.94 -14.20
N SER A 401 23.03 -20.41 -15.42
CA SER A 401 22.17 -19.24 -15.70
C SER A 401 20.67 -19.50 -15.54
N ALA A 402 20.24 -20.76 -15.49
CA ALA A 402 18.84 -21.12 -15.22
C ALA A 402 18.51 -21.14 -13.72
N LEU A 403 19.51 -21.02 -12.83
CA LEU A 403 19.34 -20.95 -11.39
C LEU A 403 19.61 -19.55 -10.88
N GLU A 404 18.59 -18.95 -10.25
CA GLU A 404 18.66 -17.59 -9.72
C GLU A 404 18.41 -17.60 -8.22
N PHE A 405 19.18 -16.81 -7.48
CA PHE A 405 18.94 -16.54 -6.07
C PHE A 405 17.88 -15.45 -5.94
N LEU A 406 16.79 -15.73 -5.23
CA LEU A 406 15.74 -14.75 -4.99
C LEU A 406 15.90 -14.09 -3.62
N THR A 407 15.90 -14.90 -2.57
CA THR A 407 15.97 -14.41 -1.18
C THR A 407 16.44 -15.51 -0.22
N TYR A 408 16.60 -15.16 1.04
CA TYR A 408 17.05 -16.02 2.12
C TYR A 408 16.14 -15.88 3.35
N GLY A 409 16.12 -16.90 4.20
CA GLY A 409 15.42 -16.90 5.48
C GLY A 409 16.35 -16.61 6.65
N ALA A 410 15.77 -16.36 7.83
CA ALA A 410 16.53 -16.08 9.06
C ALA A 410 17.51 -17.20 9.47
N ASN A 411 17.21 -18.43 9.07
CA ASN A 411 18.00 -19.63 9.37
C ASN A 411 18.92 -20.05 8.21
N THR A 412 18.85 -19.35 7.07
CA THR A 412 19.76 -19.61 5.95
C THR A 412 21.19 -19.30 6.38
N VAL A 413 22.13 -20.19 6.05
CA VAL A 413 23.56 -20.01 6.37
C VAL A 413 24.32 -19.66 5.08
N ALA A 414 25.36 -18.85 5.16
CA ALA A 414 26.24 -18.59 4.01
C ALA A 414 27.01 -19.87 3.63
N GLY A 415 27.09 -20.18 2.33
CA GLY A 415 27.76 -21.38 1.83
C GLY A 415 27.42 -21.72 0.39
N SER A 416 28.03 -22.79 -0.11
CA SER A 416 27.75 -23.34 -1.45
C SER A 416 26.81 -24.53 -1.35
N TYR A 417 25.71 -24.47 -2.09
CA TYR A 417 24.63 -25.45 -2.09
C TYR A 417 24.51 -26.10 -3.46
N ALA A 418 24.73 -27.41 -3.55
CA ALA A 418 24.42 -28.14 -4.78
C ALA A 418 22.90 -28.20 -4.99
N VAL A 419 22.42 -27.83 -6.17
CA VAL A 419 21.00 -27.85 -6.54
C VAL A 419 20.73 -29.00 -7.50
N ASN A 420 19.77 -29.84 -7.13
CA ASN A 420 19.31 -30.98 -7.93
C ASN A 420 17.82 -30.86 -8.18
N ILE A 421 17.40 -30.96 -9.43
CA ILE A 421 16.00 -30.86 -9.86
C ILE A 421 15.49 -32.26 -10.21
N THR A 422 14.48 -32.74 -9.49
CA THR A 422 13.82 -34.02 -9.74
C THR A 422 12.64 -33.89 -10.71
N ALA A 423 12.00 -32.71 -10.77
CA ALA A 423 11.00 -32.36 -11.78
C ALA A 423 11.10 -30.88 -12.13
N ALA A 424 11.09 -30.54 -13.42
CA ALA A 424 11.08 -29.14 -13.86
C ALA A 424 9.65 -28.58 -13.85
N ALA A 425 9.51 -27.27 -13.67
CA ALA A 425 8.21 -26.64 -13.70
C ALA A 425 7.60 -26.66 -15.12
N LEU A 426 6.29 -26.85 -15.22
CA LEU A 426 5.54 -26.81 -16.48
C LEU A 426 4.32 -25.90 -16.36
N GLN A 427 3.98 -25.22 -17.46
CA GLN A 427 2.70 -24.55 -17.65
C GLN A 427 1.62 -25.58 -17.99
N ALA A 428 0.37 -25.32 -17.62
CA ALA A 428 -0.75 -26.09 -18.15
C ALA A 428 -0.88 -25.78 -19.64
N THR A 429 -0.98 -26.80 -20.49
CA THR A 429 -1.10 -26.61 -21.95
C THR A 429 -2.08 -27.60 -22.55
N ALA A 430 -3.00 -27.10 -23.38
CA ALA A 430 -3.95 -27.89 -24.16
C ALA A 430 -3.77 -27.52 -25.64
N THR A 431 -3.48 -28.50 -26.50
CA THR A 431 -3.37 -28.27 -27.96
C THR A 431 -4.44 -29.10 -28.66
N GLY A 432 -5.22 -28.44 -29.52
CA GLY A 432 -6.26 -29.08 -30.30
C GLY A 432 -5.70 -30.00 -31.39
N ALA A 433 -6.50 -30.99 -31.79
CA ALA A 433 -6.19 -31.91 -32.89
C ALA A 433 -6.90 -31.57 -34.21
N THR A 434 -7.81 -30.59 -34.21
CA THR A 434 -8.56 -30.18 -35.42
C THR A 434 -7.77 -29.14 -36.20
N ASP A 435 -7.53 -29.40 -37.48
CA ASP A 435 -6.94 -28.41 -38.39
C ASP A 435 -7.95 -27.29 -38.69
N LEU A 436 -7.62 -26.07 -38.26
CA LEU A 436 -8.48 -24.89 -38.38
C LEU A 436 -8.09 -23.97 -39.55
N SER A 437 -7.29 -24.46 -40.50
CA SER A 437 -6.89 -23.69 -41.70
C SER A 437 -8.06 -23.29 -42.60
N ALA A 438 -9.14 -24.09 -42.62
CA ALA A 438 -10.39 -23.78 -43.30
C ALA A 438 -11.39 -22.99 -42.43
N GLY A 439 -11.01 -22.63 -41.19
CA GLY A 439 -11.90 -22.08 -40.17
C GLY A 439 -12.66 -23.16 -39.40
N LEU A 440 -13.39 -22.72 -38.36
CA LEU A 440 -14.19 -23.60 -37.51
C LEU A 440 -15.32 -24.28 -38.30
N ALA A 441 -15.49 -25.60 -38.16
CA ALA A 441 -16.44 -26.38 -38.95
C ALA A 441 -17.93 -26.20 -38.56
N GLY A 442 -18.19 -25.64 -37.37
CA GLY A 442 -19.53 -25.43 -36.82
C GLY A 442 -19.49 -24.41 -35.67
N ALA A 443 -20.65 -23.94 -35.22
CA ALA A 443 -20.71 -23.11 -34.02
C ALA A 443 -20.31 -23.93 -32.78
N GLU A 444 -19.63 -23.30 -31.83
CA GLU A 444 -19.05 -23.95 -30.66
C GLU A 444 -19.09 -23.01 -29.46
N GLN A 445 -19.60 -23.47 -28.32
CA GLN A 445 -19.37 -22.80 -27.04
C GLN A 445 -18.20 -23.48 -26.32
N VAL A 446 -17.23 -22.67 -25.90
CA VAL A 446 -16.08 -23.11 -25.12
C VAL A 446 -16.20 -22.50 -23.74
N THR A 447 -16.19 -23.35 -22.71
CA THR A 447 -16.09 -22.93 -21.32
C THR A 447 -14.73 -23.32 -20.79
N ILE A 448 -13.99 -22.33 -20.30
CA ILE A 448 -12.71 -22.51 -19.63
C ILE A 448 -12.90 -22.21 -18.16
N THR A 449 -12.58 -23.18 -17.30
CA THR A 449 -12.65 -23.03 -15.85
C THR A 449 -11.25 -23.07 -15.27
N ASP A 450 -10.79 -22.02 -14.60
CA ASP A 450 -9.46 -22.04 -13.97
C ASP A 450 -9.40 -22.84 -12.66
N GLY A 451 -8.21 -22.96 -12.08
CA GLY A 451 -7.97 -23.65 -10.81
C GLY A 451 -8.73 -23.06 -9.61
N SER A 452 -9.23 -21.82 -9.72
CA SER A 452 -10.09 -21.16 -8.73
C SER A 452 -11.58 -21.32 -9.02
N ALA A 453 -11.95 -22.18 -9.98
CA ALA A 453 -13.30 -22.47 -10.44
C ALA A 453 -14.02 -21.34 -11.19
N ARG A 454 -13.31 -20.27 -11.59
CA ARG A 454 -13.88 -19.13 -12.35
C ARG A 454 -14.04 -19.50 -13.81
N GLN A 455 -15.10 -19.03 -14.46
CA GLN A 455 -15.43 -19.40 -15.84
C GLN A 455 -15.26 -18.27 -16.85
N ALA A 456 -14.60 -18.59 -17.96
CA ALA A 456 -14.63 -17.83 -19.21
C ALA A 456 -15.46 -18.61 -20.24
N VAL A 457 -16.51 -18.00 -20.77
CA VAL A 457 -17.42 -18.65 -21.73
C VAL A 457 -17.38 -17.89 -23.05
N VAL A 458 -16.92 -18.55 -24.11
CA VAL A 458 -16.80 -17.95 -25.44
C VAL A 458 -17.67 -18.71 -26.43
N ASN A 459 -18.55 -17.96 -27.12
CA ASN A 459 -19.36 -18.48 -28.21
C ASN A 459 -18.67 -18.20 -29.55
N LEU A 460 -18.22 -19.26 -30.22
CA LEU A 460 -17.56 -19.22 -31.52
C LEU A 460 -18.55 -19.54 -32.64
N THR A 461 -18.33 -18.95 -33.80
CA THR A 461 -19.22 -19.06 -34.96
C THR A 461 -18.63 -19.94 -36.05
N ASN A 462 -19.50 -20.56 -36.85
CA ASN A 462 -19.09 -21.36 -38.01
C ASN A 462 -18.27 -20.51 -39.01
N GLY A 463 -17.15 -21.07 -39.49
CA GLY A 463 -16.23 -20.40 -40.42
C GLY A 463 -15.27 -19.40 -39.76
N GLN A 464 -15.31 -19.23 -38.43
CA GLN A 464 -14.39 -18.33 -37.72
C GLN A 464 -12.94 -18.80 -37.89
N SER A 465 -12.05 -17.88 -38.26
CA SER A 465 -10.62 -18.19 -38.49
C SER A 465 -9.88 -18.50 -37.19
N LEU A 466 -8.78 -19.27 -37.26
CA LEU A 466 -7.93 -19.57 -36.08
C LEU A 466 -7.48 -18.29 -35.34
N SER A 467 -7.05 -17.26 -36.07
CA SER A 467 -6.67 -15.97 -35.48
C SER A 467 -7.85 -15.31 -34.76
N SER A 468 -9.05 -15.32 -35.36
CA SER A 468 -10.24 -14.74 -34.74
C SER A 468 -10.73 -15.55 -33.54
N ILE A 469 -10.52 -16.86 -33.52
CA ILE A 469 -10.81 -17.71 -32.35
C ILE A 469 -9.86 -17.36 -31.21
N ALA A 470 -8.55 -17.32 -31.48
CA ALA A 470 -7.55 -16.96 -30.48
C ALA A 470 -7.77 -15.55 -29.93
N SER A 471 -8.09 -14.57 -30.79
CA SER A 471 -8.42 -13.21 -30.34
C SER A 471 -9.68 -13.16 -29.47
N ALA A 472 -10.73 -13.92 -29.80
CA ALA A 472 -11.95 -13.95 -28.99
C ALA A 472 -11.70 -14.54 -27.60
N LEU A 473 -10.94 -15.64 -27.52
CA LEU A 473 -10.54 -16.25 -26.25
C LEU A 473 -9.66 -15.32 -25.42
N ASN A 474 -8.63 -14.70 -26.02
CA ASN A 474 -7.78 -13.76 -25.31
C ASN A 474 -8.52 -12.51 -24.83
N ALA A 475 -9.50 -12.02 -25.61
CA ALA A 475 -10.35 -10.90 -25.20
C ALA A 475 -11.20 -11.28 -23.97
N GLU A 476 -11.75 -12.49 -23.94
CA GLU A 476 -12.49 -13.01 -22.79
C GLU A 476 -11.55 -13.22 -21.58
N PHE A 477 -10.36 -13.78 -21.76
CA PHE A 477 -9.39 -13.97 -20.68
C PHE A 477 -8.95 -12.63 -20.08
N ALA A 478 -8.78 -11.59 -20.90
CA ALA A 478 -8.43 -10.24 -20.44
C ALA A 478 -9.59 -9.49 -19.77
N ALA A 479 -10.84 -9.94 -19.96
CA ALA A 479 -12.01 -9.27 -19.40
C ALA A 479 -12.07 -9.38 -17.86
N THR A 480 -12.53 -8.30 -17.23
CA THR A 480 -12.87 -8.26 -15.80
C THR A 480 -14.35 -8.00 -15.64
N TYR A 481 -15.03 -8.79 -14.81
CA TYR A 481 -16.48 -8.69 -14.60
C TYR A 481 -16.81 -8.32 -13.16
N THR A 482 -17.94 -7.63 -12.98
CA THR A 482 -18.62 -7.48 -11.68
C THR A 482 -19.57 -8.64 -11.48
N GLU A 483 -19.64 -9.17 -10.27
CA GLU A 483 -20.61 -10.21 -9.91
C GLU A 483 -22.04 -9.65 -10.00
N GLN A 484 -22.91 -10.37 -10.70
CA GLN A 484 -24.32 -10.05 -10.82
C GLN A 484 -25.17 -11.27 -10.52
N ARG A 485 -26.14 -11.08 -9.63
CA ARG A 485 -27.07 -12.12 -9.19
C ARG A 485 -28.49 -11.68 -9.38
N GLN A 486 -29.38 -12.64 -9.61
CA GLN A 486 -30.80 -12.37 -9.75
C GLN A 486 -31.65 -13.45 -9.11
N MET A 487 -32.79 -13.01 -8.57
CA MET A 487 -33.85 -13.88 -8.10
C MET A 487 -34.67 -14.42 -9.28
N SER A 488 -35.03 -15.70 -9.26
CA SER A 488 -35.64 -16.36 -10.41
C SER A 488 -37.08 -15.95 -10.68
N THR A 489 -37.83 -15.48 -9.67
CA THR A 489 -39.24 -15.08 -9.83
C THR A 489 -39.37 -13.60 -10.20
N ALA A 490 -40.07 -13.32 -11.29
CA ALA A 490 -40.40 -11.97 -11.71
C ALA A 490 -41.54 -11.38 -10.87
N LEU A 491 -41.38 -10.13 -10.44
CA LEU A 491 -42.44 -9.32 -9.85
C LEU A 491 -43.23 -8.64 -10.96
N VAL A 492 -44.55 -8.78 -10.93
CA VAL A 492 -45.46 -8.27 -11.96
C VAL A 492 -46.66 -7.57 -11.33
N THR A 493 -47.26 -6.65 -12.09
CA THR A 493 -48.51 -5.97 -11.75
C THR A 493 -49.58 -6.26 -12.80
N GLY A 494 -50.85 -6.13 -12.43
CA GLY A 494 -51.98 -6.37 -13.34
C GLY A 494 -51.95 -7.76 -13.98
N LEU A 495 -52.10 -7.82 -15.31
CA LEU A 495 -52.08 -9.05 -16.10
C LEU A 495 -50.67 -9.41 -16.60
N GLY A 496 -49.70 -9.47 -15.67
CA GLY A 496 -48.34 -9.92 -15.96
C GLY A 496 -47.39 -8.84 -16.50
N THR A 497 -47.70 -7.56 -16.31
CA THR A 497 -46.79 -6.46 -16.67
C THR A 497 -45.62 -6.43 -15.68
N PRO A 498 -44.34 -6.42 -16.13
CA PRO A 498 -43.19 -6.33 -15.22
C PRO A 498 -43.31 -5.13 -14.27
N ALA A 499 -43.07 -5.37 -12.98
CA ALA A 499 -43.07 -4.31 -11.99
C ALA A 499 -41.86 -3.38 -12.20
N THR A 500 -41.99 -2.14 -11.75
CA THR A 500 -40.92 -1.13 -11.76
C THR A 500 -40.57 -0.75 -10.33
N SER A 501 -39.46 -0.04 -10.11
CA SER A 501 -39.12 0.46 -8.77
C SER A 501 -40.21 1.36 -8.17
N ALA A 502 -41.00 2.03 -8.99
CA ALA A 502 -42.12 2.87 -8.55
C ALA A 502 -43.43 2.09 -8.26
N SER A 503 -43.49 0.79 -8.57
CA SER A 503 -44.67 -0.03 -8.30
C SER A 503 -44.87 -0.19 -6.80
N LEU A 504 -46.12 -0.06 -6.35
CA LEU A 504 -46.52 -0.29 -4.96
C LEU A 504 -46.52 -1.79 -4.65
N LEU A 505 -46.19 -2.15 -3.41
CA LEU A 505 -46.21 -3.55 -2.98
C LEU A 505 -47.61 -4.17 -3.09
N GLN A 506 -48.68 -3.42 -2.80
CA GLN A 506 -50.06 -3.91 -2.94
C GLN A 506 -50.48 -4.27 -4.37
N ASP A 507 -49.81 -3.68 -5.38
CA ASP A 507 -50.19 -3.82 -6.79
C ASP A 507 -49.55 -5.06 -7.44
N LEU A 508 -48.72 -5.78 -6.70
CA LEU A 508 -48.12 -7.03 -7.16
C LEU A 508 -49.18 -8.13 -7.29
N THR A 509 -49.11 -8.88 -8.40
CA THR A 509 -50.09 -9.93 -8.73
C THR A 509 -49.42 -11.27 -9.02
N ASP A 510 -50.22 -12.32 -9.06
CA ASP A 510 -49.85 -13.67 -9.51
C ASP A 510 -49.59 -13.79 -11.03
N GLY A 511 -49.58 -12.66 -11.76
CA GLY A 511 -49.47 -12.61 -13.21
C GLY A 511 -50.78 -12.88 -13.99
N ALA A 512 -51.79 -13.47 -13.34
CA ALA A 512 -53.14 -13.62 -13.87
C ALA A 512 -54.08 -12.49 -13.40
N GLY A 513 -53.56 -11.54 -12.62
CA GLY A 513 -54.31 -10.41 -12.06
C GLY A 513 -54.87 -10.65 -10.66
N GLY A 514 -54.59 -11.80 -10.04
CA GLY A 514 -54.91 -12.07 -8.64
C GLY A 514 -53.94 -11.35 -7.71
N SER A 515 -54.46 -10.71 -6.65
CA SER A 515 -53.61 -10.06 -5.64
C SER A 515 -52.76 -11.08 -4.89
N LEU A 516 -51.50 -10.74 -4.60
CA LEU A 516 -50.61 -11.58 -3.80
C LEU A 516 -50.92 -11.54 -2.29
N GLY A 517 -51.87 -10.70 -1.84
CA GLY A 517 -52.32 -10.66 -0.45
C GLY A 517 -51.30 -10.06 0.53
N ILE A 518 -50.46 -9.14 0.07
CA ILE A 518 -49.44 -8.47 0.90
C ILE A 518 -50.13 -7.48 1.84
N VAL A 519 -49.88 -7.59 3.15
CA VAL A 519 -50.48 -6.72 4.18
C VAL A 519 -49.43 -6.05 5.06
N ALA A 520 -49.83 -4.99 5.76
CA ALA A 520 -48.98 -4.34 6.76
C ALA A 520 -48.58 -5.34 7.87
N GLY A 521 -47.29 -5.41 8.17
CA GLY A 521 -46.69 -6.35 9.11
C GLY A 521 -46.10 -7.61 8.46
N ASP A 522 -46.33 -7.86 7.17
CA ASP A 522 -45.61 -8.91 6.44
C ASP A 522 -44.11 -8.61 6.39
N THR A 523 -43.27 -9.64 6.48
CA THR A 523 -41.82 -9.47 6.41
C THR A 523 -41.16 -10.23 5.24
N ILE A 524 -40.08 -9.66 4.72
CA ILE A 524 -39.21 -10.27 3.71
C ILE A 524 -37.83 -10.45 4.32
N THR A 525 -37.43 -11.69 4.52
CA THR A 525 -36.09 -12.03 4.97
C THR A 525 -35.12 -11.92 3.80
N ILE A 526 -34.18 -10.98 3.91
CA ILE A 526 -33.08 -10.73 2.98
C ILE A 526 -31.83 -11.30 3.63
N GLY A 527 -31.18 -12.24 2.95
CA GLY A 527 -29.95 -12.87 3.42
C GLY A 527 -28.95 -13.10 2.31
N GLY A 528 -27.79 -13.64 2.69
CA GLY A 528 -26.72 -14.01 1.78
C GLY A 528 -25.36 -13.64 2.35
N THR A 529 -24.41 -13.39 1.47
CA THR A 529 -23.06 -12.93 1.83
C THR A 529 -22.68 -11.71 1.01
N SER A 530 -21.91 -10.80 1.61
CA SER A 530 -21.28 -9.69 0.90
C SER A 530 -20.12 -10.19 0.02
N ARG A 531 -19.54 -9.29 -0.79
CA ARG A 531 -18.36 -9.59 -1.62
C ARG A 531 -17.18 -10.22 -0.86
N PHE A 532 -17.02 -9.89 0.42
CA PHE A 532 -15.94 -10.42 1.28
C PHE A 532 -16.37 -11.68 2.06
N GLY A 533 -17.57 -12.20 1.82
CA GLY A 533 -18.11 -13.38 2.50
C GLY A 533 -18.78 -13.09 3.85
N SER A 534 -18.93 -11.82 4.26
CA SER A 534 -19.63 -11.48 5.50
C SER A 534 -21.12 -11.78 5.34
N ALA A 535 -21.70 -12.52 6.30
CA ALA A 535 -23.12 -12.86 6.26
C ALA A 535 -24.01 -11.62 6.39
N VAL A 536 -25.05 -11.55 5.56
CA VAL A 536 -26.15 -10.59 5.65
C VAL A 536 -27.40 -11.36 6.06
N ASN A 537 -28.15 -10.82 7.03
CA ASN A 537 -29.44 -11.37 7.45
C ASN A 537 -30.29 -10.25 8.07
N TYR A 538 -31.29 -9.81 7.33
CA TYR A 538 -32.16 -8.69 7.68
C TYR A 538 -33.60 -9.02 7.30
N ALA A 539 -34.57 -8.53 8.07
CA ALA A 539 -35.99 -8.65 7.75
C ALA A 539 -36.54 -7.27 7.41
N PHE A 540 -36.93 -7.08 6.14
CA PHE A 540 -37.68 -5.91 5.71
C PHE A 540 -39.15 -6.07 6.11
N THR A 541 -39.70 -5.12 6.85
CA THR A 541 -41.11 -5.15 7.27
C THR A 541 -41.94 -4.20 6.41
N VAL A 542 -43.00 -4.73 5.79
CA VAL A 542 -43.99 -3.93 5.06
C VAL A 542 -44.77 -3.09 6.08
N SER A 543 -44.63 -1.78 6.01
CA SER A 543 -45.28 -0.83 6.94
C SER A 543 -46.68 -0.47 6.47
N ASP A 544 -46.82 -0.13 5.19
CA ASP A 544 -48.10 0.08 4.52
C ASP A 544 -47.97 -0.28 3.03
N PRO A 545 -48.53 -1.41 2.56
CA PRO A 545 -48.36 -1.86 1.18
C PRO A 545 -48.98 -0.90 0.16
N ALA A 546 -49.84 0.03 0.58
CA ALA A 546 -50.45 1.06 -0.28
C ALA A 546 -49.52 2.24 -0.57
N THR A 547 -48.44 2.41 0.20
CA THR A 547 -47.46 3.47 0.01
C THR A 547 -46.05 2.96 -0.18
N ASP A 548 -45.72 1.80 0.39
CA ASP A 548 -44.41 1.18 0.27
C ASP A 548 -44.22 0.68 -1.16
N THR A 549 -43.08 1.04 -1.74
CA THR A 549 -42.71 0.72 -3.12
C THR A 549 -41.64 -0.36 -3.17
N ILE A 550 -41.44 -0.93 -4.37
CA ILE A 550 -40.30 -1.81 -4.61
C ILE A 550 -38.97 -1.05 -4.44
N ALA A 551 -38.93 0.26 -4.71
CA ALA A 551 -37.74 1.08 -4.46
C ALA A 551 -37.33 1.07 -2.98
N ASP A 552 -38.30 1.06 -2.05
CA ASP A 552 -38.01 1.00 -0.60
C ASP A 552 -37.38 -0.34 -0.22
N LEU A 553 -37.88 -1.45 -0.79
CA LEU A 553 -37.28 -2.77 -0.62
C LEU A 553 -35.86 -2.81 -1.20
N LEU A 554 -35.66 -2.35 -2.44
CA LEU A 554 -34.34 -2.35 -3.09
C LEU A 554 -33.34 -1.47 -2.33
N ALA A 555 -33.77 -0.30 -1.84
CA ALA A 555 -32.95 0.58 -1.03
C ALA A 555 -32.52 -0.11 0.27
N SER A 556 -33.44 -0.83 0.94
CA SER A 556 -33.11 -1.59 2.14
C SER A 556 -32.05 -2.67 1.87
N ILE A 557 -32.15 -3.39 0.74
CA ILE A 557 -31.15 -4.39 0.34
C ILE A 557 -29.78 -3.74 0.18
N GLN A 558 -29.68 -2.58 -0.48
CA GLN A 558 -28.39 -1.89 -0.66
C GLN A 558 -27.78 -1.46 0.68
N VAL A 559 -28.58 -0.93 1.59
CA VAL A 559 -28.12 -0.46 2.91
C VAL A 559 -27.55 -1.64 3.71
N GLU A 560 -28.25 -2.78 3.74
CA GLU A 560 -27.83 -3.96 4.50
C GLU A 560 -26.58 -4.64 3.93
N PHE A 561 -26.37 -4.56 2.62
CA PHE A 561 -25.11 -4.98 1.98
C PHE A 561 -24.02 -3.89 2.07
N GLY A 562 -24.21 -2.87 2.89
CA GLY A 562 -23.22 -1.84 3.19
C GLY A 562 -22.92 -0.89 2.02
N GLN A 563 -23.90 -0.68 1.13
CA GLN A 563 -23.80 0.18 -0.07
C GLN A 563 -22.74 -0.28 -1.08
N ASN A 564 -22.29 -1.54 -1.00
CA ASN A 564 -21.28 -2.12 -1.89
C ASN A 564 -21.88 -2.77 -3.15
N ILE A 565 -23.21 -2.80 -3.25
CA ILE A 565 -23.94 -3.35 -4.39
C ILE A 565 -24.96 -2.32 -4.89
N THR A 566 -25.44 -2.53 -6.11
CA THR A 566 -26.63 -1.89 -6.65
C THR A 566 -27.76 -2.90 -6.75
N ALA A 567 -28.90 -2.64 -6.11
CA ALA A 567 -30.10 -3.47 -6.20
C ALA A 567 -31.12 -2.84 -7.16
N SER A 568 -31.64 -3.61 -8.10
CA SER A 568 -32.54 -3.14 -9.16
C SER A 568 -33.55 -4.21 -9.60
N LEU A 569 -34.48 -3.82 -10.46
CA LEU A 569 -35.30 -4.76 -11.23
C LEU A 569 -34.77 -4.83 -12.68
N ASN A 570 -34.64 -6.04 -13.22
CA ASN A 570 -34.37 -6.21 -14.64
C ASN A 570 -35.62 -5.95 -15.50
N ALA A 571 -35.48 -5.99 -16.83
CA ALA A 571 -36.59 -5.72 -17.76
C ALA A 571 -37.79 -6.69 -17.63
N SER A 572 -37.58 -7.85 -16.99
CA SER A 572 -38.62 -8.84 -16.70
C SER A 572 -39.23 -8.69 -15.30
N GLY A 573 -38.76 -7.75 -14.48
CA GLY A 573 -39.25 -7.52 -13.12
C GLY A 573 -38.61 -8.40 -12.06
N GLN A 574 -37.47 -9.06 -12.34
CA GLN A 574 -36.74 -9.85 -11.33
C GLN A 574 -35.79 -8.96 -10.53
N VAL A 575 -35.71 -9.21 -9.22
CA VAL A 575 -34.74 -8.53 -8.35
C VAL A 575 -33.33 -8.96 -8.71
N THR A 576 -32.48 -7.99 -9.03
CA THR A 576 -31.09 -8.17 -9.41
C THR A 576 -30.20 -7.36 -8.48
N ILE A 577 -29.08 -7.94 -8.04
CA ILE A 577 -28.02 -7.24 -7.34
C ILE A 577 -26.72 -7.33 -8.15
N THR A 578 -26.00 -6.21 -8.23
CA THR A 578 -24.71 -6.11 -8.92
C THR A 578 -23.67 -5.57 -7.97
N ASP A 579 -22.51 -6.20 -7.87
CA ASP A 579 -21.36 -5.68 -7.14
C ASP A 579 -20.86 -4.37 -7.78
N ASN A 580 -20.62 -3.34 -6.97
CA ASN A 580 -20.16 -2.04 -7.47
C ASN A 580 -18.67 -2.01 -7.83
N GLN A 581 -17.91 -3.09 -7.60
CA GLN A 581 -16.51 -3.18 -8.04
C GLN A 581 -16.24 -4.50 -8.75
N THR A 582 -15.43 -4.43 -9.81
CA THR A 582 -14.99 -5.58 -10.60
C THR A 582 -14.12 -6.54 -9.78
N GLY A 583 -14.03 -7.78 -10.25
CA GLY A 583 -13.19 -8.81 -9.65
C GLY A 583 -13.98 -9.88 -8.91
N ASP A 584 -13.22 -10.72 -8.22
CA ASP A 584 -13.75 -11.88 -7.51
C ASP A 584 -14.68 -11.41 -6.37
N SER A 585 -15.84 -12.06 -6.23
CA SER A 585 -16.87 -11.69 -5.25
C SER A 585 -17.55 -12.92 -4.65
N ASN A 586 -17.63 -12.95 -3.32
CA ASN A 586 -18.39 -13.98 -2.59
C ASN A 586 -19.85 -13.56 -2.38
N LEU A 587 -20.39 -12.68 -3.22
CA LEU A 587 -21.76 -12.19 -3.10
C LEU A 587 -22.74 -13.37 -3.22
N THR A 588 -23.76 -13.43 -2.39
CA THR A 588 -24.94 -14.28 -2.61
C THR A 588 -26.20 -13.54 -2.19
N LEU A 589 -27.33 -13.93 -2.75
CA LEU A 589 -28.63 -13.36 -2.36
C LEU A 589 -29.59 -14.47 -1.94
N SER A 590 -30.40 -14.21 -0.94
CA SER A 590 -31.58 -15.01 -0.65
C SER A 590 -32.70 -14.08 -0.21
N MET A 591 -33.88 -14.24 -0.79
CA MET A 591 -35.06 -13.45 -0.44
C MET A 591 -36.24 -14.38 -0.19
N THR A 592 -36.80 -14.32 1.02
CA THR A 592 -37.95 -15.14 1.42
C THR A 592 -39.03 -14.25 2.01
N ALA A 593 -40.19 -14.19 1.36
CA ALA A 593 -41.38 -13.55 1.93
C ALA A 593 -42.02 -14.50 2.94
N ASN A 594 -42.24 -14.01 4.16
CA ASN A 594 -42.79 -14.78 5.26
C ASN A 594 -44.33 -14.82 5.25
N ASN A 595 -44.96 -13.87 4.55
CA ASN A 595 -46.40 -13.85 4.25
C ASN A 595 -47.28 -14.04 5.51
N GLU A 596 -46.97 -13.36 6.61
CA GLU A 596 -47.64 -13.48 7.91
C GLU A 596 -49.15 -13.20 7.85
N GLY A 597 -49.59 -12.36 6.91
CA GLY A 597 -50.98 -12.09 6.59
C GLY A 597 -51.70 -13.15 5.75
N GLY A 598 -51.03 -14.25 5.40
CA GLY A 598 -51.57 -15.32 4.56
C GLY A 598 -51.46 -15.06 3.05
N GLY A 599 -50.57 -14.17 2.64
CA GLY A 599 -50.25 -13.87 1.23
C GLY A 599 -49.44 -14.97 0.52
N SER A 600 -49.00 -14.68 -0.71
CA SER A 600 -48.31 -15.62 -1.60
C SER A 600 -47.11 -15.04 -2.35
N LEU A 601 -46.54 -13.93 -1.87
CA LEU A 601 -45.35 -13.33 -2.48
C LEU A 601 -44.17 -14.33 -2.45
N ALA A 602 -43.40 -14.37 -3.53
CA ALA A 602 -42.21 -15.22 -3.65
C ALA A 602 -41.16 -14.61 -4.59
N PHE A 603 -39.88 -14.84 -4.29
CA PHE A 603 -38.75 -14.35 -5.09
C PHE A 603 -38.02 -15.49 -5.84
N GLY A 604 -38.26 -16.75 -5.45
CA GLY A 604 -37.63 -17.90 -6.10
C GLY A 604 -36.19 -18.13 -5.63
N ALA A 605 -35.36 -18.74 -6.49
CA ALA A 605 -33.97 -19.07 -6.19
C ALA A 605 -33.01 -17.99 -6.69
N ASP A 606 -31.85 -17.88 -6.04
CA ASP A 606 -30.72 -17.09 -6.52
C ASP A 606 -30.05 -17.76 -7.72
N THR A 607 -29.67 -16.94 -8.70
CA THR A 607 -28.97 -17.37 -9.91
C THR A 607 -27.85 -16.40 -10.24
N VAL A 608 -26.69 -16.93 -10.63
CA VAL A 608 -25.56 -16.14 -11.12
C VAL A 608 -25.87 -15.73 -12.55
N VAL A 609 -25.94 -14.42 -12.80
CA VAL A 609 -26.10 -13.85 -14.15
C VAL A 609 -24.74 -13.66 -14.79
N GLN A 610 -23.81 -13.11 -14.00
CA GLN A 610 -22.42 -12.90 -14.40
C GLN A 610 -21.55 -13.17 -13.18
N GLU A 611 -20.60 -14.08 -13.31
CA GLU A 611 -19.58 -14.30 -12.27
C GLU A 611 -18.61 -13.12 -12.27
N GLY A 612 -18.35 -12.56 -11.09
CA GLY A 612 -17.34 -11.55 -10.86
C GLY A 612 -15.97 -12.19 -10.88
N ARG A 613 -15.11 -11.70 -11.78
CA ARG A 613 -13.76 -12.23 -11.94
C ARG A 613 -12.79 -11.16 -12.42
N HIS A 614 -11.53 -11.31 -12.03
CA HIS A 614 -10.41 -10.63 -12.69
C HIS A 614 -10.05 -11.31 -14.02
N ALA A 615 -9.06 -10.74 -14.71
CA ALA A 615 -8.48 -11.36 -15.90
C ALA A 615 -7.90 -12.74 -15.55
N MET A 616 -8.05 -13.70 -16.45
CA MET A 616 -7.51 -15.05 -16.30
C MET A 616 -6.10 -15.10 -16.87
N GLN A 617 -5.19 -15.80 -16.17
CA GLN A 617 -3.79 -15.96 -16.56
C GLN A 617 -3.61 -17.04 -17.62
N LEU A 618 -4.29 -16.88 -18.75
CA LEU A 618 -4.33 -17.81 -19.86
C LEU A 618 -4.08 -17.07 -21.18
N THR A 619 -3.45 -17.76 -22.11
CA THR A 619 -3.25 -17.30 -23.48
C THR A 619 -3.72 -18.36 -24.46
N ALA A 620 -4.49 -17.93 -25.46
CA ALA A 620 -4.82 -18.68 -26.66
C ALA A 620 -3.91 -18.26 -27.82
N ALA A 621 -3.25 -19.23 -28.46
CA ALA A 621 -2.34 -18.99 -29.58
C ALA A 621 -2.48 -20.08 -30.66
N ALA A 622 -1.96 -19.80 -31.85
CA ALA A 622 -1.84 -20.79 -32.91
C ALA A 622 -0.59 -21.66 -32.69
N SER A 623 -0.75 -22.98 -32.72
CA SER A 623 0.33 -23.95 -32.80
C SER A 623 0.24 -24.65 -34.16
N GLY A 624 0.91 -24.10 -35.17
CA GLY A 624 0.68 -24.49 -36.56
C GLY A 624 -0.76 -24.17 -36.99
N ASN A 625 -1.52 -25.20 -37.41
CA ASN A 625 -2.93 -25.08 -37.80
C ASN A 625 -3.91 -25.33 -36.65
N PHE A 626 -3.42 -25.53 -35.42
CA PHE A 626 -4.21 -25.92 -34.27
C PHE A 626 -4.31 -24.79 -33.25
N LEU A 627 -5.41 -24.76 -32.49
CA LEU A 627 -5.52 -23.88 -31.33
C LEU A 627 -4.73 -24.47 -30.15
N GLN A 628 -3.94 -23.64 -29.48
CA GLN A 628 -3.30 -23.97 -28.22
C GLN A 628 -3.76 -23.00 -27.13
N LEU A 629 -4.16 -23.56 -25.98
CA LEU A 629 -4.41 -22.83 -24.74
C LEU A 629 -3.27 -23.13 -23.78
N GLN A 630 -2.76 -22.10 -23.10
CA GLN A 630 -1.63 -22.23 -22.18
C GLN A 630 -1.80 -21.30 -20.99
N SER A 631 -1.44 -21.75 -19.79
CA SER A 631 -1.32 -20.88 -18.62
C SER A 631 -0.11 -19.95 -18.78
N ASN A 632 -0.26 -18.68 -18.40
CA ASN A 632 0.83 -17.72 -18.46
C ASN A 632 1.90 -18.05 -17.41
N ASP A 633 1.46 -18.52 -16.25
CA ASP A 633 2.30 -18.88 -15.11
C ASP A 633 2.56 -20.40 -15.05
N TYR A 634 3.64 -20.78 -14.37
CA TYR A 634 4.06 -22.17 -14.18
C TYR A 634 3.54 -22.69 -12.83
N GLY A 635 3.23 -23.98 -12.77
CA GLY A 635 2.94 -24.65 -11.50
C GLY A 635 1.64 -25.44 -11.50
N SER A 636 1.44 -26.24 -10.45
CA SER A 636 0.24 -27.07 -10.33
C SER A 636 -1.04 -26.27 -10.06
N ALA A 637 -0.90 -25.08 -9.47
CA ALA A 637 -2.01 -24.14 -9.23
C ALA A 637 -2.58 -23.56 -10.54
N GLU A 638 -1.75 -23.44 -11.58
CA GLU A 638 -2.09 -22.82 -12.86
C GLU A 638 -2.84 -23.77 -13.80
N SER A 639 -3.74 -24.57 -13.23
CA SER A 639 -4.57 -25.52 -13.96
C SER A 639 -5.80 -24.85 -14.56
N PHE A 640 -6.30 -25.42 -15.65
CA PHE A 640 -7.58 -25.05 -16.24
C PHE A 640 -8.29 -26.26 -16.82
N THR A 641 -9.62 -26.21 -16.83
CA THR A 641 -10.49 -27.23 -17.41
C THR A 641 -11.13 -26.67 -18.66
N VAL A 642 -11.13 -27.46 -19.73
CA VAL A 642 -11.80 -27.14 -20.98
C VAL A 642 -13.08 -27.98 -21.07
N ALA A 643 -14.19 -27.32 -21.41
CA ALA A 643 -15.44 -27.98 -21.78
C ALA A 643 -15.97 -27.37 -23.09
N GLN A 644 -16.40 -28.23 -24.01
CA GLN A 644 -16.88 -27.82 -25.33
C GLN A 644 -18.26 -28.41 -25.60
N SER A 645 -19.09 -27.63 -26.29
CA SER A 645 -20.43 -28.05 -26.73
C SER A 645 -20.42 -29.15 -27.82
N ALA A 646 -19.44 -29.14 -28.72
CA ALA A 646 -19.37 -30.03 -29.89
C ALA A 646 -17.93 -30.47 -30.27
N ASN A 647 -16.91 -30.01 -29.55
CA ASN A 647 -15.49 -30.36 -29.74
C ASN A 647 -14.94 -30.02 -31.14
N ASN A 648 -15.40 -28.92 -31.75
CA ASN A 648 -14.89 -28.50 -33.05
C ASN A 648 -13.44 -27.99 -33.01
N LEU A 649 -12.89 -27.66 -31.84
CA LEU A 649 -11.48 -27.24 -31.70
C LEU A 649 -10.51 -28.42 -31.56
N GLY A 650 -11.04 -29.63 -31.31
CA GLY A 650 -10.24 -30.84 -31.15
C GLY A 650 -9.41 -30.87 -29.86
N ILE A 651 -9.75 -30.04 -28.87
CA ILE A 651 -9.17 -30.08 -27.52
C ILE A 651 -9.94 -31.12 -26.72
N ILE A 652 -9.27 -31.94 -25.92
CA ILE A 652 -9.98 -32.92 -25.08
C ILE A 652 -10.58 -32.19 -23.88
N ASP A 653 -11.86 -32.46 -23.59
CA ASP A 653 -12.53 -31.93 -22.42
C ASP A 653 -12.02 -32.61 -21.15
N GLN A 654 -11.11 -31.95 -20.45
CA GLN A 654 -10.47 -32.40 -19.23
C GLN A 654 -9.80 -31.22 -18.53
N THR A 655 -9.29 -31.49 -17.33
CA THR A 655 -8.37 -30.58 -16.63
C THR A 655 -6.95 -30.75 -17.17
N TYR A 656 -6.32 -29.63 -17.53
CA TYR A 656 -4.91 -29.50 -17.86
C TYR A 656 -4.23 -28.82 -16.68
N ALA A 657 -3.18 -29.44 -16.15
CA ALA A 657 -2.45 -28.92 -15.00
C ALA A 657 -1.00 -28.65 -15.38
N GLY A 658 -0.44 -27.58 -14.82
CA GLY A 658 1.00 -27.40 -14.81
C GLY A 658 1.66 -28.29 -13.76
N GLN A 659 2.97 -28.11 -13.60
CA GLN A 659 3.77 -28.83 -12.63
C GLN A 659 4.69 -27.85 -11.91
N ASP A 660 4.79 -27.97 -10.60
CA ASP A 660 5.79 -27.22 -9.82
C ASP A 660 7.17 -27.87 -9.95
N VAL A 661 8.21 -27.05 -9.87
CA VAL A 661 9.59 -27.53 -9.76
C VAL A 661 9.75 -28.38 -8.50
N ALA A 662 10.40 -29.53 -8.59
CA ALA A 662 10.75 -30.35 -7.42
C ALA A 662 12.25 -30.60 -7.39
N GLY A 663 12.85 -30.63 -6.20
CA GLY A 663 14.29 -30.78 -6.07
C GLY A 663 14.83 -30.71 -4.66
N THR A 664 16.15 -30.65 -4.56
CA THR A 664 16.90 -30.49 -3.30
C THR A 664 17.89 -29.33 -3.41
N ILE A 665 18.08 -28.61 -2.31
CA ILE A 665 19.12 -27.57 -2.16
C ILE A 665 20.10 -28.04 -1.08
N GLY A 666 21.38 -28.18 -1.42
CA GLY A 666 22.39 -28.69 -0.49
C GLY A 666 22.12 -30.13 -0.01
N GLY A 667 21.37 -30.92 -0.79
CA GLY A 667 20.94 -32.27 -0.42
C GLY A 667 19.73 -32.34 0.52
N ILE A 668 19.16 -31.20 0.92
CA ILE A 668 17.92 -31.13 1.70
C ILE A 668 16.74 -30.90 0.74
N ALA A 669 15.64 -31.63 0.95
CA ALA A 669 14.43 -31.47 0.14
C ALA A 669 13.87 -30.03 0.23
N ALA A 670 13.52 -29.47 -0.92
CA ALA A 670 12.92 -28.14 -1.03
C ALA A 670 11.47 -28.25 -1.53
N THR A 671 10.64 -27.30 -1.14
CA THR A 671 9.24 -27.19 -1.57
C THR A 671 9.17 -26.37 -2.85
N GLY A 672 8.50 -26.92 -3.87
CA GLY A 672 8.25 -26.25 -5.14
C GLY A 672 6.98 -25.43 -5.16
N ASN A 673 7.02 -24.28 -5.83
CA ASN A 673 5.85 -23.52 -6.26
C ASN A 673 6.17 -22.85 -7.59
N GLY A 674 5.51 -23.26 -8.68
CA GLY A 674 5.87 -22.85 -10.03
C GLY A 674 7.33 -23.13 -10.32
N GLN A 675 8.10 -22.09 -10.66
CA GLN A 675 9.54 -22.17 -10.90
C GLN A 675 10.40 -21.94 -9.64
N VAL A 676 9.81 -21.76 -8.47
CA VAL A 676 10.52 -21.40 -7.23
C VAL A 676 10.69 -22.63 -6.33
N LEU A 677 11.94 -22.89 -5.92
CA LEU A 677 12.29 -23.82 -4.86
C LEU A 677 12.50 -23.07 -3.55
N THR A 678 11.82 -23.51 -2.50
CA THR A 678 11.94 -22.97 -1.13
C THR A 678 12.52 -24.01 -0.20
N GLY A 679 13.67 -23.72 0.42
CA GLY A 679 14.20 -24.53 1.49
C GLY A 679 13.34 -24.39 2.75
N SER A 680 12.92 -25.53 3.34
CA SER A 680 11.94 -25.54 4.45
C SER A 680 12.53 -26.04 5.78
N SER A 681 13.84 -26.30 5.85
CA SER A 681 14.50 -26.78 7.07
C SER A 681 16.03 -26.65 7.04
N GLY A 682 16.65 -26.70 8.21
CA GLY A 682 18.11 -26.71 8.37
C GLY A 682 18.76 -25.42 7.86
N ASN A 683 19.96 -25.54 7.29
CA ASN A 683 20.77 -24.39 6.84
C ASN A 683 20.24 -23.71 5.56
N ILE A 684 19.19 -24.26 4.94
CA ILE A 684 18.52 -23.69 3.76
C ILE A 684 17.14 -23.13 4.10
N ASP A 685 16.76 -23.10 5.38
CA ASP A 685 15.41 -22.68 5.77
C ASP A 685 15.15 -21.21 5.39
N GLY A 686 14.12 -21.03 4.55
CA GLY A 686 13.72 -19.79 3.88
C GLY A 686 14.59 -19.36 2.69
N LEU A 687 15.54 -20.19 2.23
CA LEU A 687 16.28 -19.94 0.99
C LEU A 687 15.38 -20.19 -0.23
N LEU A 688 15.17 -19.15 -1.05
CA LEU A 688 14.36 -19.21 -2.27
C LEU A 688 15.25 -19.10 -3.50
N LEU A 689 15.14 -20.08 -4.38
CA LEU A 689 15.84 -20.12 -5.67
C LEU A 689 14.82 -20.26 -6.79
N ALA A 690 14.94 -19.49 -7.88
CA ALA A 690 14.18 -19.72 -9.10
C ALA A 690 14.95 -20.67 -10.02
N TYR A 691 14.22 -21.56 -10.69
CA TYR A 691 14.74 -22.42 -11.74
C TYR A 691 13.87 -22.33 -12.99
N SER A 692 14.43 -21.76 -14.05
CA SER A 692 13.75 -21.56 -15.34
C SER A 692 14.08 -22.61 -16.41
N GLY A 693 14.92 -23.60 -16.07
CA GLY A 693 15.34 -24.65 -16.99
C GLY A 693 14.37 -25.84 -17.09
N THR A 694 14.58 -26.68 -18.11
CA THR A 694 13.78 -27.90 -18.33
C THR A 694 14.51 -29.19 -17.99
N ALA A 695 15.83 -29.11 -17.75
CA ALA A 695 16.65 -30.27 -17.40
C ALA A 695 16.36 -30.75 -15.98
N THR A 696 16.57 -32.04 -15.74
CA THR A 696 16.51 -32.67 -14.41
C THR A 696 17.88 -33.28 -14.06
N GLY A 697 18.09 -33.57 -12.77
CA GLY A 697 19.36 -34.03 -12.22
C GLY A 697 20.16 -32.91 -11.55
N ALA A 698 21.49 -33.08 -11.49
CA ALA A 698 22.37 -32.05 -10.94
C ALA A 698 22.45 -30.85 -11.88
N ILE A 699 21.89 -29.71 -11.48
CA ILE A 699 21.77 -28.52 -12.33
C ILE A 699 22.96 -27.59 -12.14
N GLY A 700 23.44 -27.43 -10.91
CA GLY A 700 24.53 -26.52 -10.59
C GLY A 700 24.74 -26.33 -9.09
N THR A 701 25.62 -25.40 -8.76
CA THR A 701 25.90 -24.96 -7.40
C THR A 701 25.42 -23.52 -7.22
N MET A 702 24.71 -23.26 -6.13
CA MET A 702 24.33 -21.92 -5.67
C MET A 702 25.24 -21.50 -4.51
N SER A 703 26.09 -20.51 -4.73
CA SER A 703 26.92 -19.92 -3.69
C SER A 703 26.21 -18.72 -3.09
N VAL A 704 25.71 -18.88 -1.86
CA VAL A 704 24.99 -17.86 -1.11
C VAL A 704 25.94 -17.20 -0.13
N ASN A 705 26.05 -15.88 -0.19
CA ASN A 705 26.67 -15.08 0.86
C ASN A 705 25.58 -14.36 1.68
N LEU A 706 25.85 -14.22 2.98
CA LEU A 706 25.05 -13.37 3.85
C LEU A 706 25.91 -12.14 4.10
N GLY A 707 25.50 -11.02 3.53
CA GLY A 707 26.19 -9.76 3.74
C GLY A 707 26.19 -9.36 5.21
N LEU A 708 27.17 -8.54 5.59
CA LEU A 708 27.36 -8.09 6.96
C LEU A 708 26.13 -7.37 7.53
N ALA A 709 25.40 -6.64 6.69
CA ALA A 709 24.23 -5.90 7.14
C ALA A 709 23.10 -6.84 7.57
N ALA A 710 22.87 -7.93 6.83
CA ALA A 710 21.93 -8.98 7.19
C ALA A 710 22.34 -9.69 8.50
N GLN A 711 23.62 -10.01 8.65
CA GLN A 711 24.14 -10.66 9.86
C GLN A 711 24.02 -9.74 11.08
N MET A 712 24.35 -8.46 10.91
CA MET A 712 24.30 -7.48 11.98
C MET A 712 22.86 -7.13 12.36
N SER A 713 21.95 -7.00 11.39
CA SER A 713 20.54 -6.73 11.68
C SER A 713 19.90 -7.86 12.47
N SER A 714 20.19 -9.13 12.12
CA SER A 714 19.74 -10.30 12.87
C SER A 714 20.35 -10.34 14.29
N THR A 715 21.64 -10.03 14.42
CA THR A 715 22.30 -9.95 15.73
C THR A 715 21.68 -8.88 16.62
N LEU A 716 21.42 -7.69 16.07
CA LEU A 716 20.82 -6.57 16.79
C LEU A 716 19.37 -6.83 17.16
N GLU A 717 18.63 -7.57 16.33
CA GLU A 717 17.25 -7.96 16.61
C GLU A 717 17.13 -8.78 17.90
N ALA A 718 18.08 -9.66 18.21
CA ALA A 718 18.10 -10.40 19.47
C ALA A 718 18.20 -9.49 20.71
N TYR A 719 18.70 -8.26 20.56
CA TYR A 719 18.72 -7.26 21.63
C TYR A 719 17.44 -6.44 21.65
N THR A 720 16.97 -5.98 20.48
CA THR A 720 15.93 -4.95 20.34
C THR A 720 14.52 -5.50 20.13
N PHE A 721 14.34 -6.82 20.12
CA PHE A 721 13.01 -7.38 19.87
C PHE A 721 12.03 -6.92 20.97
N PRO A 722 10.85 -6.36 20.62
CA PRO A 722 10.01 -5.63 21.58
C PRO A 722 9.52 -6.43 22.79
N VAL A 723 9.52 -7.76 22.72
CA VAL A 723 8.96 -8.65 23.76
C VAL A 723 10.01 -9.55 24.40
N THR A 724 10.96 -10.05 23.62
CA THR A 724 11.95 -11.08 24.02
C THR A 724 13.38 -10.60 23.87
N GLY A 725 13.58 -9.34 23.46
CA GLY A 725 14.89 -8.74 23.31
C GLY A 725 15.60 -8.59 24.66
N LEU A 726 16.92 -8.74 24.66
CA LEU A 726 17.73 -8.63 25.88
C LEU A 726 17.62 -7.26 26.57
N THR A 727 17.37 -6.18 25.83
CA THR A 727 17.12 -4.84 26.41
C THR A 727 15.80 -4.83 27.18
N GLN A 728 14.73 -5.33 26.56
CA GLN A 728 13.41 -5.42 27.18
C GLN A 728 13.42 -6.31 28.42
N MET A 729 14.07 -7.48 28.36
CA MET A 729 14.23 -8.35 29.52
C MET A 729 14.96 -7.65 30.67
N SER A 730 15.96 -6.82 30.37
CA SER A 730 16.67 -6.04 31.38
C SER A 730 15.81 -4.91 31.96
N ILE A 731 14.93 -4.31 31.17
CA ILE A 731 13.94 -3.32 31.63
C ILE A 731 12.94 -4.00 32.57
N ASP A 732 12.36 -5.14 32.17
CA ASP A 732 11.38 -5.88 32.96
C ASP A 732 11.95 -6.34 34.31
N SER A 733 13.22 -6.77 34.32
CA SER A 733 13.94 -7.10 35.56
C SER A 733 14.12 -5.87 36.47
N SER A 734 14.36 -4.69 35.91
CA SER A 734 14.49 -3.44 36.67
C SER A 734 13.13 -2.97 37.20
N VAL A 735 12.05 -3.10 36.41
CA VAL A 735 10.67 -2.82 36.85
C VAL A 735 10.29 -3.73 38.02
N SER A 736 10.57 -5.03 37.93
CA SER A 736 10.33 -5.97 39.03
C SER A 736 11.10 -5.59 40.30
N THR A 737 12.33 -5.09 40.16
CA THR A 737 13.15 -4.62 41.29
C THR A 737 12.57 -3.34 41.89
N TYR A 738 12.15 -2.39 41.05
CA TYR A 738 11.47 -1.16 41.44
C TYR A 738 10.19 -1.47 42.25
N ASP A 739 9.35 -2.39 41.78
CA ASP A 739 8.10 -2.76 42.46
C ASP A 739 8.36 -3.44 43.82
N SER A 740 9.42 -4.25 43.91
CA SER A 740 9.86 -4.83 45.17
C SER A 740 10.35 -3.76 46.16
N LEU A 741 11.12 -2.77 45.70
CA LEU A 741 11.56 -1.64 46.51
C LEU A 741 10.38 -0.79 46.97
N GLN A 742 9.40 -0.51 46.10
CA GLN A 742 8.17 0.20 46.43
C GLN A 742 7.41 -0.53 47.55
N SER A 743 7.24 -1.84 47.43
CA SER A 743 6.57 -2.66 48.44
C SER A 743 7.29 -2.62 49.81
N GLN A 744 8.63 -2.57 49.80
CA GLN A 744 9.44 -2.41 51.02
C GLN A 744 9.30 -1.01 51.63
N ILE A 745 9.29 0.04 50.80
CA ILE A 745 9.06 1.43 51.21
C ILE A 745 7.69 1.56 51.87
N ASP A 746 6.63 1.01 51.27
CA ASP A 746 5.27 1.07 51.78
C ASP A 746 5.15 0.35 53.13
N SER A 747 5.75 -0.85 53.22
CA SER A 747 5.76 -1.64 54.46
C SER A 747 6.50 -0.92 55.58
N LEU A 748 7.67 -0.34 55.29
CA LEU A 748 8.48 0.37 56.28
C LEU A 748 7.79 1.68 56.70
N THR A 749 7.20 2.41 55.75
CA THR A 749 6.45 3.65 56.04
C THR A 749 5.24 3.36 56.95
N LEU A 750 4.53 2.26 56.72
CA LEU A 750 3.45 1.82 57.59
C LEU A 750 3.95 1.45 59.00
N GLN A 751 5.08 0.75 59.10
CA GLN A 751 5.69 0.42 60.40
C GLN A 751 6.10 1.68 61.16
N LEU A 752 6.71 2.65 60.47
CA LEU A 752 7.08 3.94 61.04
C LEU A 752 5.85 4.72 61.54
N GLY A 753 4.73 4.68 60.79
CA GLY A 753 3.47 5.27 61.23
C GLY A 753 2.94 4.66 62.54
N LYS A 754 2.89 3.33 62.62
CA LYS A 754 2.46 2.60 63.83
C LYS A 754 3.38 2.88 65.02
N GLU A 755 4.69 2.93 64.78
CA GLU A 755 5.68 3.21 65.82
C GLU A 755 5.54 4.63 66.36
N ARG A 756 5.28 5.61 65.47
CA ARG A 756 4.99 6.99 65.87
C ARG A 756 3.76 7.07 66.78
N GLU A 757 2.67 6.40 66.41
CA GLU A 757 1.45 6.35 67.22
C GLU A 757 1.69 5.69 68.59
N ARG A 758 2.46 4.60 68.61
CA ARG A 758 2.87 3.90 69.84
C ARG A 758 3.67 4.82 70.76
N LEU A 759 4.71 5.46 70.24
CA LEU A 759 5.57 6.37 70.99
C LEU A 759 4.76 7.58 71.52
N MET A 760 3.93 8.19 70.68
CA MET A 760 3.03 9.28 71.10
C MET A 760 2.09 8.83 72.23
N SER A 761 1.49 7.64 72.14
CA SER A 761 0.63 7.08 73.18
C SER A 761 1.37 6.85 74.50
N GLN A 762 2.62 6.38 74.44
CA GLN A 762 3.48 6.19 75.61
C GLN A 762 3.83 7.53 76.27
N PHE A 763 4.19 8.55 75.48
CA PHE A 763 4.46 9.89 76.01
C PHE A 763 3.21 10.53 76.64
N LEU A 764 2.04 10.40 76.01
CA LEU A 764 0.77 10.88 76.57
C LEU A 764 0.40 10.15 77.88
N ALA A 765 0.62 8.84 77.96
CA ALA A 765 0.41 8.08 79.19
C ALA A 765 1.36 8.54 80.31
N MET A 766 2.61 8.81 79.96
CA MET A 766 3.62 9.35 80.89
C MET A 766 3.27 10.76 81.36
N GLU A 767 2.79 11.64 80.48
CA GLU A 767 2.31 12.98 80.86
C GLU A 767 1.11 12.92 81.81
N ARG A 768 0.15 12.03 81.57
CA ARG A 768 -0.98 11.80 82.48
C ARG A 768 -0.51 11.33 83.86
N PHE A 769 0.42 10.37 83.88
CA PHE A 769 1.00 9.87 85.13
C PHE A 769 1.76 10.96 85.90
N MET A 770 2.53 11.80 85.20
CA MET A 770 3.25 12.93 85.78
C MET A 770 2.29 14.01 86.29
N SER A 771 1.24 14.34 85.53
CA SER A 771 0.21 15.29 85.97
C SER A 771 -0.53 14.78 87.20
N GLN A 772 -0.85 13.48 87.26
CA GLN A 772 -1.49 12.87 88.42
C GLN A 772 -0.56 12.87 89.63
N SER A 773 0.71 12.54 89.43
CA SER A 773 1.73 12.54 90.49
C SER A 773 2.02 13.95 91.02
N ASN A 774 2.06 14.97 90.15
CA ASN A 774 2.16 16.39 90.54
C ASN A 774 0.91 16.86 91.30
N ALA A 775 -0.29 16.44 90.89
CA ALA A 775 -1.53 16.72 91.61
C ALA A 775 -1.55 16.04 92.99
N THR A 776 -1.09 14.78 93.10
CA THR A 776 -0.93 14.08 94.38
C THR A 776 0.14 14.74 95.25
N GLY A 777 1.25 15.20 94.67
CA GLY A 777 2.29 15.94 95.38
C GLY A 777 1.80 17.31 95.89
N ALA A 778 1.01 18.03 95.09
CA ALA A 778 0.38 19.29 95.50
C ALA A 778 -0.68 19.05 96.59
N TRP A 779 -1.48 17.98 96.48
CA TRP A 779 -2.43 17.56 97.51
C TRP A 779 -1.72 17.19 98.82
N LEU A 780 -0.67 16.37 98.76
CA LEU A 780 0.19 16.03 99.92
C LEU A 780 0.81 17.30 100.53
N GLY A 781 1.29 18.22 99.70
CA GLY A 781 1.82 19.51 100.15
C GLY A 781 0.76 20.37 100.86
N GLN A 782 -0.47 20.41 100.35
CA GLN A 782 -1.59 21.09 101.02
C GLN A 782 -1.98 20.40 102.33
N GLN A 783 -1.97 19.06 102.39
CA GLN A 783 -2.26 18.28 103.58
C GLN A 783 -1.18 18.50 104.67
N ILE A 784 0.09 18.53 104.29
CA ILE A 784 1.22 18.86 105.17
C ILE A 784 1.13 20.32 105.66
N ASN A 785 0.79 21.27 104.79
CA ASN A 785 0.61 22.66 105.19
C ASN A 785 -0.58 22.83 106.15
N ALA A 786 -1.70 22.12 105.91
CA ALA A 786 -2.86 22.09 106.79
C ALA A 786 -2.54 21.48 108.18
N MET A 787 -1.69 20.45 108.21
CA MET A 787 -1.15 19.88 109.46
C MET A 787 -0.24 20.87 110.20
N SER A 788 0.55 21.67 109.49
CA SER A 788 1.40 22.71 110.10
C SER A 788 0.59 23.90 110.66
N SER A 789 -0.56 24.23 110.06
CA SER A 789 -1.45 25.30 110.54
C SER A 789 -2.30 24.92 111.75
N ASN A 790 -2.46 23.63 112.05
CA ASN A 790 -3.16 23.15 113.25
C ASN A 790 -2.25 23.06 114.50
N GLN A 791 -0.98 23.48 114.41
CA GLN A 791 -0.05 23.62 115.54
C GLN A 791 0.33 25.08 115.83
N ARG A 792 -0.65 25.99 115.78
CA ARG A 792 -0.52 27.32 116.39
C ARG A 792 -1.69 27.66 117.28
#